data_AF-A0A7X4BEG8-F1
#
_entry.id   AF-A0A7X4BEG8-F1
#
_cell.length_a   1.000
_cell.length_b   1.000
_cell.length_c   1.000
_cell.angle_alpha   90.00
_cell.angle_beta   90.00
_cell.angle_gamma   90.00
#
_symmetry.space_group_name_H-M   'P 1'
#
loop_
_entity.id
_entity.type
_entity.pdbx_description
1 polymer ?
#
loop_
_entity_poly.entity_id
_entity_poly.type
_entity_poly.pdbx_seq_one_letter_code
_entity_poly.pdbx_strand_id
1 'polypeptide(L)'
;MIRDLRAGEDAVAVVDAVAVAARIAPESLDPTLRDAMTHALALSINAEDSTLAAVGAVLEEALAAVWSREELAATMREIPSEMGLPTARQTVAARLVGRLEAGRAGDDLLAAMAEAFTSIGSDHYPMHGIRSEVAAAWAKHHSAGEFAGFIRSTVTGAERTEQAAAAFVLDHGRHWHTPPAGMDSTGVTDSGLRAALVEVLAHTNRIENSREQKRNRLEAIGDRAGLDSLWVEERGRWKSRNLRRTLAWVVWAMRDPATINLLADARGGGHSLSVFGGSAVSHILAALTGENAYRRQITELLSDLTRLAREDEIPAASAGAVATTVQGFLSGETLRGMQIADPEGIVLSGAIDLAVALGDPDALRTVHRLAADPVEMVRAGVAARNADVLVADVRRKIDWTPPARSQAEIAAELRTVPLGSRETLAQIEAAMLASQIEPELVSDALRSVAIQALDHTRRAGANPNDWYRVQSALAGWLLAGFTPASAIAAIRAVGDGRYGAEQALAAEFARRLRGNAEEDLRLAVIAALEHVNDVPVDEESWSTSPAVLLQWDLAIAVGALEDPRGIPAIARSGWGFSCNTHMTGDFSIDIARAILTAIAEPDPPPRRVSAGLGDLAALLVGNDRTRDIPDELVEAIVAAARGYLDGTSMEGFSATGSSLRHGIVRSAIFLAAVVDEPELVELAEGLAADPAAVAALGVTDPDHIESLRDYARARLAERPILTLGDC
;
A
#
# COMPACT_ATOMS: atom_id res chain seq x y z
N MET A 1 -5.56 38.66 5.45
CA MET A 1 -6.68 38.19 6.30
C MET A 1 -7.27 36.87 5.81
N ILE A 2 -7.96 36.79 4.65
CA ILE A 2 -8.48 35.48 4.14
C ILE A 2 -7.35 34.48 3.85
N ARG A 3 -6.20 34.93 3.33
CA ARG A 3 -5.00 34.10 3.13
C ARG A 3 -4.32 33.66 4.43
N ASP A 4 -4.59 34.34 5.54
CA ASP A 4 -3.96 34.05 6.84
C ASP A 4 -4.78 33.03 7.65
N LEU A 5 -5.86 32.49 7.07
CA LEU A 5 -6.78 31.56 7.71
C LEU A 5 -6.09 30.22 7.96
N ARG A 6 -5.71 29.97 9.23
CA ARG A 6 -5.06 28.73 9.68
C ARG A 6 -6.06 27.84 10.43
N ALA A 7 -5.89 26.52 10.35
CA ALA A 7 -6.67 25.58 11.16
C ALA A 7 -6.45 25.87 12.66
N GLY A 8 -7.52 26.13 13.42
CA GLY A 8 -7.47 26.30 14.89
C GLY A 8 -7.43 27.74 15.45
N GLU A 9 -7.50 28.79 14.63
CA GLU A 9 -7.59 30.18 15.13
C GLU A 9 -9.03 30.59 15.51
N ASP A 10 -9.19 31.41 16.56
CA ASP A 10 -10.47 31.91 17.06
C ASP A 10 -11.11 32.91 16.05
N ALA A 11 -11.96 32.36 15.19
CA ALA A 11 -12.25 32.90 13.86
C ALA A 11 -13.40 33.93 13.78
N VAL A 12 -13.71 34.71 14.81
CA VAL A 12 -14.83 35.69 14.69
C VAL A 12 -14.53 36.79 13.66
N ALA A 13 -13.35 37.40 13.72
CA ALA A 13 -12.96 38.45 12.78
C ALA A 13 -12.78 37.92 11.34
N VAL A 14 -12.38 36.65 11.21
CA VAL A 14 -12.20 35.97 9.92
C VAL A 14 -13.54 35.54 9.32
N VAL A 15 -14.48 35.06 10.14
CA VAL A 15 -15.88 34.79 9.73
C VAL A 15 -16.53 36.08 9.23
N ASP A 16 -16.38 37.19 9.96
CA ASP A 16 -16.94 38.49 9.55
C ASP A 16 -16.31 38.98 8.24
N ALA A 17 -14.99 38.84 8.09
CA ALA A 17 -14.28 39.18 6.87
C ALA A 17 -14.75 38.38 5.65
N VAL A 18 -14.90 37.07 5.83
CA VAL A 18 -15.40 36.16 4.79
C VAL A 18 -16.86 36.46 4.48
N ALA A 19 -17.69 36.72 5.48
CA ALA A 19 -19.08 37.11 5.28
C ALA A 19 -19.21 38.45 4.55
N VAL A 20 -18.30 39.39 4.77
CA VAL A 20 -18.21 40.64 4.00
C VAL A 20 -17.77 40.37 2.57
N ALA A 21 -16.73 39.57 2.34
CA ALA A 21 -16.26 39.21 1.01
C ALA A 21 -17.32 38.46 0.20
N ALA A 22 -18.06 37.55 0.83
CA ALA A 22 -19.15 36.78 0.23
C ALA A 22 -20.36 37.65 -0.18
N ARG A 23 -20.50 38.86 0.36
CA ARG A 23 -21.55 39.82 -0.03
C ARG A 23 -21.13 40.74 -1.17
N ILE A 24 -19.88 40.68 -1.61
CA ILE A 24 -19.44 41.42 -2.79
C ILE A 24 -20.13 40.81 -4.00
N ALA A 25 -20.74 41.67 -4.83
CA ALA A 25 -21.42 41.22 -6.03
C ALA A 25 -20.45 40.43 -6.93
N PRO A 26 -20.87 39.30 -7.53
CA PRO A 26 -20.03 38.44 -8.37
C PRO A 26 -19.19 39.20 -9.41
N GLU A 27 -19.80 40.18 -10.07
CA GLU A 27 -19.18 41.05 -11.08
C GLU A 27 -18.13 42.02 -10.53
N SER A 28 -18.05 42.19 -9.21
CA SER A 28 -17.13 43.11 -8.51
C SER A 28 -15.99 42.38 -7.80
N LEU A 29 -15.93 41.05 -7.86
CA LEU A 29 -14.85 40.26 -7.30
C LEU A 29 -13.63 40.32 -8.22
N ASP A 30 -12.53 40.90 -7.73
CA ASP A 30 -11.25 40.86 -8.43
C ASP A 30 -10.60 39.45 -8.36
N PRO A 31 -9.71 39.10 -9.31
CA PRO A 31 -9.08 37.78 -9.34
C PRO A 31 -8.30 37.41 -8.07
N THR A 32 -7.67 38.38 -7.40
CA THR A 32 -6.85 38.13 -6.20
C THR A 32 -7.74 37.72 -5.02
N LEU A 33 -8.87 38.41 -4.85
CA LEU A 33 -9.84 38.08 -3.81
C LEU A 33 -10.53 36.75 -4.10
N ARG A 34 -10.87 36.47 -5.37
CA ARG A 34 -11.43 35.19 -5.79
C ARG A 34 -10.49 34.01 -5.50
N ASP A 35 -9.19 34.17 -5.76
CA ASP A 35 -8.19 33.14 -5.46
C ASP A 35 -8.04 32.94 -3.95
N ALA A 36 -8.01 34.01 -3.17
CA ALA A 36 -7.95 33.91 -1.70
C ALA A 36 -9.17 33.17 -1.13
N MET A 37 -10.38 33.47 -1.63
CA MET A 37 -11.61 32.77 -1.25
C MET A 37 -11.57 31.29 -1.64
N THR A 38 -11.01 30.97 -2.81
CA THR A 38 -10.85 29.59 -3.28
C THR A 38 -9.92 28.80 -2.36
N HIS A 39 -8.78 29.36 -1.95
CA HIS A 39 -7.88 28.73 -1.00
C HIS A 39 -8.54 28.52 0.38
N ALA A 40 -9.24 29.53 0.88
CA ALA A 40 -9.94 29.44 2.16
C ALA A 40 -11.05 28.37 2.15
N LEU A 41 -11.79 28.23 1.05
CA LEU A 41 -12.79 27.17 0.90
C LEU A 41 -12.12 25.79 0.90
N ALA A 42 -11.03 25.60 0.16
CA ALA A 42 -10.28 24.34 0.13
C ALA A 42 -9.84 23.89 1.54
N LEU A 43 -9.36 24.82 2.37
CA LEU A 43 -8.97 24.55 3.75
C LEU A 43 -10.16 24.16 4.65
N SER A 44 -11.34 24.72 4.38
CA SER A 44 -12.55 24.47 5.18
C SER A 44 -13.23 23.12 4.91
N ILE A 45 -12.98 22.49 3.75
CA ILE A 45 -13.70 21.28 3.31
C ILE A 45 -13.49 20.08 4.25
N ASN A 46 -12.33 20.01 4.91
CA ASN A 46 -11.97 18.93 5.83
C ASN A 46 -11.99 19.34 7.31
N ALA A 47 -12.46 20.55 7.64
CA ALA A 47 -12.47 21.03 9.02
C ALA A 47 -13.64 20.43 9.80
N GLU A 48 -13.35 19.70 10.88
CA GLU A 48 -14.37 19.16 11.81
C GLU A 48 -14.94 20.25 12.76
N ASP A 49 -14.35 21.45 12.79
CA ASP A 49 -14.82 22.58 13.59
C ASP A 49 -16.06 23.25 12.97
N SER A 50 -17.12 23.40 13.78
CA SER A 50 -18.36 24.10 13.43
C SER A 50 -18.17 25.52 12.89
N THR A 51 -17.10 26.22 13.28
CA THR A 51 -16.84 27.60 12.85
C THR A 51 -16.27 27.64 11.43
N LEU A 52 -15.24 26.84 11.14
CA LEU A 52 -14.65 26.73 9.80
C LEU A 52 -15.63 26.10 8.80
N ALA A 53 -16.46 25.16 9.24
CA ALA A 53 -17.54 24.61 8.43
C ALA A 53 -18.57 25.70 8.03
N ALA A 54 -18.90 26.62 8.94
CA ALA A 54 -19.81 27.74 8.65
C ALA A 54 -19.18 28.75 7.66
N VAL A 55 -17.88 29.05 7.80
CA VAL A 55 -17.12 29.86 6.84
C VAL A 55 -17.11 29.21 5.45
N GLY A 56 -16.86 27.90 5.40
CA GLY A 56 -16.88 27.12 4.18
C GLY A 56 -18.22 27.20 3.45
N ALA A 57 -19.34 27.09 4.16
CA ALA A 57 -20.67 27.20 3.56
C ALA A 57 -20.91 28.59 2.92
N VAL A 58 -20.46 29.66 3.56
CA VAL A 58 -20.58 31.04 3.04
C VAL A 58 -19.69 31.27 1.81
N LEU A 59 -18.45 30.75 1.84
CA LEU A 59 -17.53 30.81 0.69
C LEU A 59 -18.04 29.99 -0.49
N GLU A 60 -18.61 28.81 -0.21
CA GLU A 60 -19.19 27.91 -1.21
C GLU A 60 -20.33 28.62 -1.97
N GLU A 61 -21.24 29.29 -1.28
CA GLU A 61 -22.32 30.06 -1.91
C GLU A 61 -21.79 31.23 -2.76
N ALA A 62 -20.83 32.00 -2.24
CA ALA A 62 -20.26 33.13 -2.96
C ALA A 62 -19.48 32.71 -4.20
N LEU A 63 -18.65 31.66 -4.10
CA LEU A 63 -17.86 31.15 -5.21
C LEU A 63 -18.73 30.48 -6.28
N ALA A 64 -19.83 29.82 -5.90
CA ALA A 64 -20.78 29.23 -6.85
C ALA A 64 -21.36 30.28 -7.82
N ALA A 65 -21.50 31.54 -7.40
CA ALA A 65 -22.06 32.60 -8.22
C ALA A 65 -21.08 33.18 -9.27
N VAL A 66 -19.76 33.02 -9.08
CA VAL A 66 -18.72 33.57 -9.98
C VAL A 66 -18.09 32.54 -10.91
N TRP A 67 -18.16 31.25 -10.58
CA TRP A 67 -17.62 30.21 -11.44
C TRP A 67 -18.56 29.89 -12.59
N SER A 68 -18.10 30.13 -13.83
CA SER A 68 -18.84 29.72 -15.02
C SER A 68 -18.75 28.21 -15.23
N ARG A 69 -19.69 27.65 -16.01
CA ARG A 69 -19.67 26.22 -16.35
C ARG A 69 -18.47 25.85 -17.20
N GLU A 70 -18.08 26.73 -18.12
CA GLU A 70 -16.89 26.59 -18.95
C GLU A 70 -15.61 26.57 -18.09
N GLU A 71 -15.55 27.42 -17.07
CA GLU A 71 -14.42 27.49 -16.15
C GLU A 71 -14.34 26.26 -15.23
N LEU A 72 -15.48 25.78 -14.72
CA LEU A 72 -15.56 24.50 -14.01
C LEU A 72 -15.10 23.35 -14.90
N ALA A 73 -15.55 23.30 -16.17
CA ALA A 73 -15.19 22.23 -17.10
C ALA A 73 -13.70 22.27 -17.47
N ALA A 74 -13.11 23.45 -17.67
CA ALA A 74 -11.68 23.59 -17.89
C ALA A 74 -10.88 23.09 -16.68
N THR A 75 -11.25 23.53 -15.47
CA THR A 75 -10.56 23.14 -14.22
C THR A 75 -10.69 21.65 -13.93
N MET A 76 -11.84 21.02 -14.22
CA MET A 76 -12.02 19.57 -14.08
C MET A 76 -11.07 18.78 -14.99
N ARG A 77 -10.83 19.24 -16.22
CA ARG A 77 -9.90 18.58 -17.15
C ARG A 77 -8.43 18.73 -16.75
N GLU A 78 -8.11 19.72 -15.90
CA GLU A 78 -6.77 19.93 -15.36
C GLU A 78 -6.47 19.01 -14.17
N ILE A 79 -7.45 18.28 -13.64
CA ILE A 79 -7.22 17.32 -12.54
C ILE A 79 -6.25 16.24 -13.02
N PRO A 80 -5.05 16.13 -12.42
CA PRO A 80 -3.97 15.32 -12.97
C PRO A 80 -4.30 13.82 -12.96
N SER A 81 -3.77 13.10 -13.96
CA SER A 81 -3.79 11.63 -14.02
C SER A 81 -2.58 10.96 -13.33
N GLU A 82 -1.61 11.76 -12.86
CA GLU A 82 -0.33 11.31 -12.30
C GLU A 82 -0.05 11.95 -10.92
N MET A 83 1.03 11.54 -10.25
CA MET A 83 1.31 11.87 -8.85
C MET A 83 1.33 13.39 -8.58
N GLY A 84 0.34 13.85 -7.81
CA GLY A 84 0.19 15.21 -7.28
C GLY A 84 -1.10 15.33 -6.45
N LEU A 85 -1.11 16.17 -5.42
CA LEU A 85 -2.32 16.55 -4.71
C LEU A 85 -3.14 17.53 -5.56
N PRO A 86 -4.45 17.64 -5.31
CA PRO A 86 -5.26 18.58 -6.04
C PRO A 86 -4.96 19.99 -5.56
N THR A 87 -4.85 20.92 -6.50
CA THR A 87 -4.75 22.35 -6.17
C THR A 87 -6.03 22.81 -5.45
N ALA A 88 -5.94 23.88 -4.65
CA ALA A 88 -7.12 24.48 -4.02
C ALA A 88 -8.24 24.78 -5.05
N ARG A 89 -7.86 25.22 -6.25
CA ARG A 89 -8.76 25.47 -7.36
C ARG A 89 -9.48 24.20 -7.83
N GLN A 90 -8.78 23.08 -7.97
CA GLN A 90 -9.38 21.79 -8.33
C GLN A 90 -10.30 21.25 -7.24
N THR A 91 -9.89 21.34 -5.97
CA THR A 91 -10.70 20.95 -4.80
C THR A 91 -12.00 21.75 -4.73
N VAL A 92 -11.92 23.07 -4.89
CA VAL A 92 -13.11 23.93 -4.92
C VAL A 92 -13.98 23.63 -6.13
N ALA A 93 -13.40 23.45 -7.32
CA ALA A 93 -14.17 23.12 -8.50
C ALA A 93 -14.97 21.82 -8.31
N ALA A 94 -14.33 20.78 -7.74
CA ALA A 94 -14.96 19.51 -7.41
C ALA A 94 -16.12 19.67 -6.42
N ARG A 95 -15.90 20.49 -5.39
CA ARG A 95 -16.92 20.82 -4.40
C ARG A 95 -18.12 21.55 -5.01
N LEU A 96 -17.86 22.57 -5.84
CA LEU A 96 -18.88 23.37 -6.50
C LEU A 96 -19.71 22.55 -7.49
N VAL A 97 -19.10 21.65 -8.27
CA VAL A 97 -19.88 20.75 -9.14
C VAL A 97 -20.79 19.82 -8.33
N GLY A 98 -20.36 19.39 -7.14
CA GLY A 98 -21.18 18.65 -6.15
C GLY A 98 -22.47 19.34 -5.74
N ARG A 99 -22.53 20.68 -5.81
CA ARG A 99 -23.72 21.46 -5.41
C ARG A 99 -24.65 21.80 -6.55
N LEU A 100 -24.25 21.61 -7.80
CA LEU A 100 -25.10 21.90 -8.95
C LEU A 100 -26.42 21.11 -8.86
N GLU A 101 -27.54 21.76 -9.19
CA GLU A 101 -28.83 21.09 -9.31
C GLU A 101 -28.83 20.13 -10.51
N ALA A 102 -29.62 19.06 -10.43
CA ALA A 102 -29.77 18.12 -11.54
C ALA A 102 -30.17 18.86 -12.83
N GLY A 103 -29.58 18.45 -13.95
CA GLY A 103 -29.79 19.08 -15.27
C GLY A 103 -29.09 20.43 -15.51
N ARG A 104 -28.36 21.01 -14.56
CA ARG A 104 -27.69 22.33 -14.75
C ARG A 104 -26.29 22.30 -15.35
N ALA A 105 -25.58 21.16 -15.31
CA ALA A 105 -24.18 21.07 -15.71
C ALA A 105 -23.93 21.35 -17.21
N GLY A 106 -24.77 20.81 -18.10
CA GLY A 106 -24.52 20.83 -19.55
C GLY A 106 -23.48 19.78 -19.99
N ASP A 107 -23.47 19.43 -21.27
CA ASP A 107 -22.72 18.28 -21.78
C ASP A 107 -21.20 18.39 -21.60
N ASP A 108 -20.63 19.57 -21.83
CA ASP A 108 -19.18 19.80 -21.72
C ASP A 108 -18.65 19.63 -20.29
N LEU A 109 -19.42 20.09 -19.29
CA LEU A 109 -19.06 19.93 -17.89
C LEU A 109 -19.25 18.48 -17.44
N LEU A 110 -20.30 17.80 -17.90
CA LEU A 110 -20.52 16.38 -17.62
C LEU A 110 -19.39 15.51 -18.19
N ALA A 111 -18.92 15.82 -19.41
CA ALA A 111 -17.76 15.14 -20.00
C ALA A 111 -16.48 15.40 -19.19
N ALA A 112 -16.24 16.65 -18.77
CA ALA A 112 -15.08 17.01 -17.96
C ALA A 112 -15.10 16.34 -16.57
N MET A 113 -16.27 16.26 -15.93
CA MET A 113 -16.43 15.53 -14.66
C MET A 113 -16.11 14.05 -14.82
N ALA A 114 -16.66 13.41 -15.86
CA ALA A 114 -16.39 12.00 -16.17
C ALA A 114 -14.89 11.75 -16.40
N GLU A 115 -14.22 12.62 -17.16
CA GLU A 115 -12.78 12.55 -17.40
C GLU A 115 -11.98 12.70 -16.10
N ALA A 116 -12.31 13.69 -15.26
CA ALA A 116 -11.63 13.97 -14.01
C ALA A 116 -11.60 12.75 -13.07
N PHE A 117 -12.77 12.20 -12.69
CA PHE A 117 -12.81 11.14 -11.68
C PHE A 117 -12.38 9.76 -12.22
N THR A 118 -12.41 9.55 -13.54
CA THR A 118 -11.90 8.32 -14.16
C THR A 118 -10.39 8.35 -14.41
N SER A 119 -9.78 9.55 -14.39
CA SER A 119 -8.33 9.73 -14.53
C SER A 119 -7.56 9.61 -13.21
N ILE A 120 -8.22 9.85 -12.07
CA ILE A 120 -7.62 9.67 -10.73
C ILE A 120 -7.37 8.18 -10.45
N GLY A 121 -6.10 7.81 -10.23
CA GLY A 121 -5.70 6.45 -9.84
C GLY A 121 -6.27 6.01 -8.48
N SER A 122 -6.43 4.70 -8.26
CA SER A 122 -6.89 4.15 -6.96
C SER A 122 -5.91 4.38 -5.81
N ASP A 123 -4.66 4.67 -6.13
CA ASP A 123 -3.56 4.64 -5.17
C ASP A 123 -3.27 6.05 -4.60
N HIS A 124 -4.08 7.04 -4.97
CA HIS A 124 -3.85 8.45 -4.65
C HIS A 124 -4.79 8.85 -3.49
N TYR A 125 -4.43 8.43 -2.27
CA TYR A 125 -5.28 8.54 -1.09
C TYR A 125 -5.93 9.94 -0.89
N PRO A 126 -5.19 11.05 -1.08
CA PRO A 126 -5.74 12.41 -0.94
C PRO A 126 -6.72 12.83 -2.04
N MET A 127 -6.60 12.28 -3.25
CA MET A 127 -7.45 12.62 -4.40
C MET A 127 -8.83 11.98 -4.33
N HIS A 128 -9.05 10.99 -3.46
CA HIS A 128 -10.30 10.26 -3.45
C HIS A 128 -11.49 11.09 -2.97
N GLY A 129 -11.30 12.05 -2.06
CA GLY A 129 -12.39 12.95 -1.63
C GLY A 129 -12.98 13.71 -2.82
N ILE A 130 -12.12 14.33 -3.62
CA ILE A 130 -12.50 14.99 -4.88
C ILE A 130 -13.15 14.00 -5.85
N ARG A 131 -12.52 12.84 -6.03
CA ARG A 131 -13.03 11.79 -6.91
C ARG A 131 -14.46 11.40 -6.54
N SER A 132 -14.77 11.28 -5.26
CA SER A 132 -16.10 10.98 -4.74
C SER A 132 -17.10 12.11 -4.93
N GLU A 133 -16.70 13.34 -4.65
CA GLU A 133 -17.57 14.51 -4.86
C GLU A 133 -17.96 14.65 -6.34
N VAL A 134 -16.99 14.55 -7.26
CA VAL A 134 -17.25 14.67 -8.70
C VAL A 134 -18.06 13.48 -9.23
N ALA A 135 -17.78 12.26 -8.77
CA ALA A 135 -18.56 11.08 -9.16
C ALA A 135 -20.02 11.19 -8.69
N ALA A 136 -20.26 11.62 -7.45
CA ALA A 136 -21.60 11.83 -6.91
C ALA A 136 -22.34 12.97 -7.63
N ALA A 137 -21.63 14.06 -7.92
CA ALA A 137 -22.14 15.18 -8.71
C ALA A 137 -22.59 14.71 -10.09
N TRP A 138 -21.73 14.00 -10.81
CA TRP A 138 -22.02 13.48 -12.15
C TRP A 138 -23.24 12.55 -12.13
N ALA A 139 -23.32 11.67 -11.12
CA ALA A 139 -24.43 10.75 -10.96
C ALA A 139 -25.80 11.43 -10.79
N LYS A 140 -25.84 12.57 -10.09
CA LYS A 140 -27.07 13.37 -9.89
C LYS A 140 -27.69 13.89 -11.19
N HIS A 141 -26.89 14.01 -12.26
CA HIS A 141 -27.34 14.49 -13.56
C HIS A 141 -27.86 13.40 -14.49
N HIS A 142 -27.84 12.13 -14.07
CA HIS A 142 -28.22 11.00 -14.92
C HIS A 142 -29.30 10.14 -14.27
N SER A 143 -30.31 9.80 -15.05
CA SER A 143 -31.35 8.85 -14.68
C SER A 143 -30.84 7.41 -14.74
N ALA A 144 -31.48 6.50 -13.99
CA ALA A 144 -31.16 5.06 -14.06
C ALA A 144 -31.25 4.49 -15.49
N GLY A 145 -32.16 5.03 -16.33
CA GLY A 145 -32.28 4.67 -17.74
C GLY A 145 -31.07 5.10 -18.58
N GLU A 146 -30.53 6.30 -18.34
CA GLU A 146 -29.30 6.78 -18.99
C GLU A 146 -28.09 5.96 -18.53
N PHE A 147 -27.97 5.69 -17.23
CA PHE A 147 -26.97 4.75 -16.70
C PHE A 147 -27.05 3.38 -17.37
N ALA A 148 -28.25 2.82 -17.51
CA ALA A 148 -28.45 1.55 -18.20
C ALA A 148 -28.01 1.63 -19.68
N GLY A 149 -28.26 2.76 -20.33
CA GLY A 149 -27.80 3.05 -21.69
C GLY A 149 -26.28 3.09 -21.81
N PHE A 150 -25.61 3.84 -20.92
CA PHE A 150 -24.14 3.91 -20.87
C PHE A 150 -23.54 2.53 -20.64
N ILE A 151 -24.02 1.80 -19.63
CA ILE A 151 -23.54 0.44 -19.33
C ILE A 151 -23.72 -0.48 -20.53
N ARG A 152 -24.92 -0.57 -21.14
CA ARG A 152 -25.16 -1.43 -22.32
C ARG A 152 -24.30 -1.07 -23.52
N SER A 153 -23.97 0.20 -23.71
CA SER A 153 -23.17 0.63 -24.85
C SER A 153 -21.77 -0.01 -24.87
N THR A 154 -21.27 -0.49 -23.71
CA THR A 154 -20.03 -1.27 -23.56
C THR A 154 -20.02 -2.53 -24.45
N VAL A 155 -21.18 -3.12 -24.74
CA VAL A 155 -21.29 -4.35 -25.56
C VAL A 155 -21.03 -4.08 -27.05
N THR A 156 -21.12 -2.82 -27.48
CA THR A 156 -21.26 -2.46 -28.91
C THR A 156 -20.12 -1.58 -29.49
N GLY A 157 -19.11 -1.19 -28.69
CA GLY A 157 -18.07 -0.27 -29.17
C GLY A 157 -16.78 -0.23 -28.34
N ALA A 158 -15.84 0.62 -28.75
CA ALA A 158 -14.65 0.94 -27.98
C ALA A 158 -15.02 1.66 -26.67
N GLU A 159 -14.29 1.37 -25.59
CA GLU A 159 -14.55 1.94 -24.27
C GLU A 159 -14.49 3.48 -24.30
N ARG A 160 -15.59 4.13 -23.92
CA ARG A 160 -15.68 5.59 -23.80
C ARG A 160 -15.62 6.03 -22.33
N THR A 161 -15.23 7.27 -22.10
CA THR A 161 -15.11 7.86 -20.75
C THR A 161 -16.41 7.74 -19.95
N GLU A 162 -17.57 7.90 -20.59
CA GLU A 162 -18.90 7.81 -19.96
C GLU A 162 -19.23 6.40 -19.47
N GLN A 163 -18.71 5.36 -20.13
CA GLN A 163 -18.92 3.96 -19.72
C GLN A 163 -18.09 3.64 -18.48
N ALA A 164 -16.82 4.05 -18.49
CA ALA A 164 -15.95 3.94 -17.32
C ALA A 164 -16.51 4.76 -16.15
N ALA A 165 -17.02 5.96 -16.43
CA ALA A 165 -17.65 6.84 -15.47
C ALA A 165 -18.90 6.21 -14.83
N ALA A 166 -19.82 5.69 -15.65
CA ALA A 166 -21.03 5.02 -15.18
C ALA A 166 -20.72 3.81 -14.30
N ALA A 167 -19.77 2.96 -14.71
CA ALA A 167 -19.38 1.81 -13.91
C ALA A 167 -18.74 2.24 -12.58
N PHE A 168 -17.87 3.24 -12.63
CA PHE A 168 -17.15 3.69 -11.47
C PHE A 168 -18.05 4.36 -10.41
N VAL A 169 -19.07 5.11 -10.83
CA VAL A 169 -20.12 5.62 -9.93
C VAL A 169 -20.82 4.49 -9.20
N LEU A 170 -21.04 3.35 -9.88
CA LEU A 170 -21.67 2.19 -9.25
C LEU A 170 -20.71 1.44 -8.30
N ASP A 171 -19.40 1.42 -8.58
CA ASP A 171 -18.37 0.88 -7.67
C ASP A 171 -18.18 1.72 -6.41
N HIS A 172 -18.47 3.02 -6.50
CA HIS A 172 -18.13 4.03 -5.49
C HIS A 172 -18.69 3.73 -4.10
N GLY A 173 -19.79 2.96 -4.01
CA GLY A 173 -20.36 2.47 -2.76
C GLY A 173 -19.50 1.44 -2.00
N ARG A 174 -18.42 0.91 -2.60
CA ARG A 174 -17.54 -0.12 -2.02
C ARG A 174 -16.49 0.42 -1.07
N HIS A 175 -15.95 1.61 -1.35
CA HIS A 175 -14.70 2.09 -0.76
C HIS A 175 -14.84 3.37 0.06
N TRP A 176 -16.06 3.93 0.17
CA TRP A 176 -16.29 5.27 0.73
C TRP A 176 -17.46 5.29 1.72
N HIS A 177 -17.36 6.15 2.73
CA HIS A 177 -18.31 6.29 3.83
C HIS A 177 -19.67 6.91 3.44
N THR A 178 -19.86 7.35 2.19
CA THR A 178 -21.10 8.01 1.76
C THR A 178 -21.43 7.68 0.30
N PRO A 179 -22.41 6.80 0.03
CA PRO A 179 -22.92 6.64 -1.33
C PRO A 179 -23.52 7.95 -1.87
N PRO A 180 -23.49 8.21 -3.20
CA PRO A 180 -24.21 9.32 -3.80
C PRO A 180 -25.69 9.30 -3.38
N ALA A 181 -26.26 10.47 -3.08
CA ALA A 181 -27.67 10.57 -2.69
C ALA A 181 -28.59 9.92 -3.74
N GLY A 182 -29.31 8.87 -3.34
CA GLY A 182 -30.19 8.08 -4.21
C GLY A 182 -29.61 6.77 -4.75
N MET A 183 -28.33 6.49 -4.53
CA MET A 183 -27.70 5.20 -4.82
C MET A 183 -27.23 4.55 -3.52
N ASP A 184 -28.15 4.05 -2.71
CA ASP A 184 -27.78 3.25 -1.53
C ASP A 184 -26.90 2.07 -2.02
N SER A 185 -25.81 1.75 -1.31
CA SER A 185 -24.85 0.70 -1.76
C SER A 185 -25.47 -0.70 -1.82
N THR A 186 -26.72 -0.82 -1.35
CA THR A 186 -27.61 -1.99 -1.39
C THR A 186 -28.75 -1.85 -2.43
N GLY A 187 -28.82 -0.74 -3.17
CA GLY A 187 -30.06 -0.12 -3.66
C GLY A 187 -30.17 0.14 -5.17
N VAL A 188 -29.54 -0.66 -6.04
CA VAL A 188 -29.95 -0.68 -7.46
C VAL A 188 -31.33 -1.35 -7.56
N THR A 189 -32.38 -0.55 -7.40
CA THR A 189 -33.80 -0.99 -7.43
C THR A 189 -34.41 -0.91 -8.82
N ASP A 190 -33.86 -0.08 -9.72
CA ASP A 190 -34.33 0.04 -11.09
C ASP A 190 -34.06 -1.25 -11.89
N SER A 191 -35.13 -1.87 -12.41
CA SER A 191 -35.04 -3.14 -13.12
C SER A 191 -34.32 -3.03 -14.45
N GLY A 192 -34.39 -1.88 -15.12
CA GLY A 192 -33.71 -1.61 -16.39
C GLY A 192 -32.19 -1.55 -16.24
N LEU A 193 -31.72 -0.89 -15.17
CA LEU A 193 -30.31 -0.81 -14.79
C LEU A 193 -29.79 -2.15 -14.28
N ARG A 194 -30.54 -2.87 -13.42
CA ARG A 194 -30.16 -4.24 -13.00
C ARG A 194 -29.95 -5.16 -14.19
N ALA A 195 -30.88 -5.16 -15.15
CA ALA A 195 -30.77 -5.96 -16.36
C ALA A 195 -29.54 -5.58 -17.19
N ALA A 196 -29.24 -4.28 -17.34
CA ALA A 196 -28.04 -3.81 -18.03
C ALA A 196 -26.75 -4.28 -17.35
N LEU A 197 -26.68 -4.21 -16.01
CA LEU A 197 -25.51 -4.63 -15.24
C LEU A 197 -25.25 -6.14 -15.38
N VAL A 198 -26.30 -6.96 -15.28
CA VAL A 198 -26.23 -8.41 -15.48
C VAL A 198 -25.80 -8.75 -16.91
N GLU A 199 -26.39 -8.10 -17.91
CA GLU A 199 -26.07 -8.29 -19.34
C GLU A 199 -24.59 -7.98 -19.64
N VAL A 200 -24.09 -6.84 -19.15
CA VAL A 200 -22.74 -6.38 -19.43
C VAL A 200 -21.71 -7.16 -18.63
N LEU A 201 -22.02 -7.55 -17.39
CA LEU A 201 -21.16 -8.47 -16.64
C LEU A 201 -21.05 -9.82 -17.36
N ALA A 202 -22.15 -10.34 -17.92
CA ALA A 202 -22.10 -11.59 -18.70
C ALA A 202 -21.25 -11.44 -19.98
N HIS A 203 -21.34 -10.30 -20.65
CA HIS A 203 -20.51 -10.00 -21.81
C HIS A 203 -19.01 -9.90 -21.44
N THR A 204 -18.68 -9.14 -20.40
CA THR A 204 -17.29 -8.95 -19.95
C THR A 204 -16.68 -10.24 -19.39
N ASN A 205 -17.47 -11.07 -18.68
CA ASN A 205 -17.03 -12.41 -18.26
C ASN A 205 -16.60 -13.28 -19.43
N ARG A 206 -17.35 -13.31 -20.54
CA ARG A 206 -16.98 -14.11 -21.71
C ARG A 206 -15.63 -13.67 -22.30
N ILE A 207 -15.41 -12.36 -22.41
CA ILE A 207 -14.17 -11.80 -22.97
C ILE A 207 -13.00 -12.10 -22.03
N GLU A 208 -13.11 -11.74 -20.75
CA GLU A 208 -12.02 -11.87 -19.79
C GLU A 208 -11.70 -13.34 -19.48
N ASN A 209 -12.70 -14.21 -19.34
CA ASN A 209 -12.45 -15.64 -19.11
C ASN A 209 -11.76 -16.29 -20.31
N SER A 210 -12.14 -15.92 -21.54
CA SER A 210 -11.43 -16.41 -22.74
C SER A 210 -9.97 -15.96 -22.78
N ARG A 211 -9.68 -14.72 -22.34
CA ARG A 211 -8.32 -14.19 -22.25
C ARG A 211 -7.50 -14.89 -21.17
N GLU A 212 -8.04 -15.02 -19.97
CA GLU A 212 -7.40 -15.74 -18.86
C GLU A 212 -7.14 -17.20 -19.21
N GLN A 213 -8.07 -17.85 -19.93
CA GLN A 213 -7.87 -19.19 -20.46
C GLN A 213 -6.72 -19.25 -21.48
N LYS A 214 -6.65 -18.27 -22.40
CA LYS A 214 -5.53 -18.16 -23.34
C LYS A 214 -4.21 -17.98 -22.59
N ARG A 215 -4.15 -17.12 -21.57
CA ARG A 215 -2.97 -16.94 -20.71
C ARG A 215 -2.56 -18.26 -20.05
N ASN A 216 -3.51 -18.94 -19.39
CA ASN A 216 -3.28 -20.22 -18.74
C ASN A 216 -2.73 -21.29 -19.69
N ARG A 217 -3.27 -21.38 -20.92
CA ARG A 217 -2.78 -22.32 -21.94
C ARG A 217 -1.35 -21.98 -22.40
N LEU A 218 -1.07 -20.70 -22.62
CA LEU A 218 0.27 -20.23 -22.99
C LEU A 218 1.29 -20.50 -21.89
N GLU A 219 0.92 -20.25 -20.62
CA GLU A 219 1.72 -20.62 -19.45
C GLU A 219 1.97 -22.12 -19.38
N ALA A 220 0.94 -22.95 -19.60
CA ALA A 220 1.04 -24.39 -19.53
C ALA A 220 2.01 -24.99 -20.56
N ILE A 221 2.15 -24.37 -21.74
CA ILE A 221 3.11 -24.78 -22.78
C ILE A 221 4.45 -24.02 -22.72
N GLY A 222 4.59 -23.06 -21.80
CA GLY A 222 5.81 -22.25 -21.67
C GLY A 222 6.04 -21.25 -22.81
N ASP A 223 5.00 -20.81 -23.51
CA ASP A 223 5.10 -19.86 -24.63
C ASP A 223 5.27 -18.42 -24.14
N ARG A 224 6.52 -18.06 -23.83
CA ARG A 224 6.88 -16.72 -23.36
C ARG A 224 6.57 -15.62 -24.39
N ALA A 225 6.79 -15.88 -25.67
CA ALA A 225 6.52 -14.90 -26.72
C ALA A 225 5.00 -14.65 -26.87
N GLY A 226 4.18 -15.69 -26.75
CA GLY A 226 2.73 -15.58 -26.70
C GLY A 226 2.24 -14.82 -25.47
N LEU A 227 2.85 -15.03 -24.30
CA LEU A 227 2.54 -14.29 -23.08
C LEU A 227 2.91 -12.81 -23.19
N ASP A 228 4.09 -12.50 -23.73
CA ASP A 228 4.54 -11.11 -23.94
C ASP A 228 3.60 -10.38 -24.93
N SER A 229 3.19 -11.06 -26.01
CA SER A 229 2.22 -10.53 -26.98
C SER A 229 0.85 -10.27 -26.33
N LEU A 230 0.35 -11.20 -25.51
CA LEU A 230 -0.88 -11.02 -24.76
C LEU A 230 -0.76 -9.85 -23.77
N TRP A 231 0.37 -9.71 -23.09
CA TRP A 231 0.61 -8.62 -22.14
C TRP A 231 0.62 -7.25 -22.83
N VAL A 232 1.24 -7.12 -24.01
CA VAL A 232 1.19 -5.89 -24.81
C VAL A 232 -0.23 -5.56 -25.25
N GLU A 233 -1.01 -6.55 -25.68
CA GLU A 233 -2.43 -6.38 -26.01
C GLU A 233 -3.25 -5.91 -24.78
N GLU A 234 -2.96 -6.46 -23.60
CA GLU A 234 -3.64 -6.14 -22.34
C GLU A 234 -3.29 -4.74 -21.80
N ARG A 235 -2.04 -4.29 -21.96
CA ARG A 235 -1.60 -2.97 -21.47
C ARG A 235 -2.39 -1.83 -22.10
N GLY A 236 -2.83 -1.99 -23.35
CA GLY A 236 -3.69 -1.02 -24.04
C GLY A 236 -5.17 -1.04 -23.60
N ARG A 237 -5.57 -1.95 -22.70
CA ARG A 237 -6.98 -2.20 -22.32
C ARG A 237 -7.23 -2.25 -20.83
N TRP A 238 -6.34 -1.66 -20.02
CA TRP A 238 -6.39 -1.75 -18.55
C TRP A 238 -7.76 -1.32 -17.95
N LYS A 239 -8.46 -0.38 -18.59
CA LYS A 239 -9.79 0.13 -18.20
C LYS A 239 -10.86 -0.97 -18.15
N SER A 240 -10.77 -2.00 -19.00
CA SER A 240 -11.74 -3.12 -19.06
C SER A 240 -11.66 -4.08 -17.86
N ARG A 241 -10.47 -4.27 -17.29
CA ARG A 241 -10.25 -5.16 -16.14
C ARG A 241 -10.90 -4.60 -14.87
N ASN A 242 -10.80 -3.30 -14.68
CA ASN A 242 -11.49 -2.62 -13.57
C ASN A 242 -13.00 -2.66 -13.75
N LEU A 243 -13.49 -2.44 -14.98
CA LEU A 243 -14.92 -2.50 -15.29
C LEU A 243 -15.56 -3.83 -14.89
N ARG A 244 -14.98 -4.98 -15.27
CA ARG A 244 -15.51 -6.30 -14.85
C ARG A 244 -15.56 -6.45 -13.33
N ARG A 245 -14.46 -6.08 -12.64
CA ARG A 245 -14.37 -6.20 -11.17
C ARG A 245 -15.44 -5.37 -10.47
N THR A 246 -15.61 -4.13 -10.92
CA THR A 246 -16.64 -3.19 -10.46
C THR A 246 -18.03 -3.76 -10.69
N LEU A 247 -18.35 -4.18 -11.93
CA LEU A 247 -19.66 -4.75 -12.26
C LEU A 247 -19.98 -5.99 -11.41
N ALA A 248 -18.99 -6.87 -11.21
CA ALA A 248 -19.17 -8.07 -10.40
C ALA A 248 -19.46 -7.73 -8.93
N TRP A 249 -18.81 -6.70 -8.38
CA TRP A 249 -19.10 -6.22 -7.03
C TRP A 249 -20.51 -5.63 -6.92
N VAL A 250 -20.91 -4.77 -7.87
CA VAL A 250 -22.24 -4.14 -7.88
C VAL A 250 -23.33 -5.20 -7.96
N VAL A 251 -23.20 -6.17 -8.88
CA VAL A 251 -24.15 -7.29 -9.01
C VAL A 251 -24.17 -8.15 -7.74
N TRP A 252 -23.02 -8.40 -7.12
CA TRP A 252 -22.93 -9.11 -5.84
C TRP A 252 -23.64 -8.37 -4.70
N ALA A 253 -23.52 -7.05 -4.66
CA ALA A 253 -24.16 -6.19 -3.65
C ALA A 253 -25.69 -6.19 -3.76
N MET A 254 -26.25 -6.47 -4.94
CA MET A 254 -27.70 -6.64 -5.13
C MET A 254 -28.28 -7.84 -4.37
N ARG A 255 -27.43 -8.78 -3.92
CA ARG A 255 -27.82 -10.01 -3.20
C ARG A 255 -28.92 -10.82 -3.91
N ASP A 256 -28.96 -10.78 -5.24
CA ASP A 256 -29.97 -11.46 -6.04
C ASP A 256 -29.53 -12.90 -6.36
N PRO A 257 -30.23 -13.94 -5.85
CA PRO A 257 -29.86 -15.33 -6.11
C PRO A 257 -29.83 -15.71 -7.60
N ALA A 258 -30.60 -15.01 -8.45
CA ALA A 258 -30.58 -15.27 -9.91
C ALA A 258 -29.23 -14.91 -10.56
N THR A 259 -28.39 -14.12 -9.88
CA THR A 259 -27.09 -13.66 -10.39
C THR A 259 -25.92 -14.55 -9.97
N ILE A 260 -26.14 -15.54 -9.09
CA ILE A 260 -25.05 -16.36 -8.53
C ILE A 260 -24.22 -17.03 -9.63
N ASN A 261 -24.86 -17.60 -10.66
CA ASN A 261 -24.14 -18.24 -11.77
C ASN A 261 -23.19 -17.24 -12.47
N LEU A 262 -23.70 -16.04 -12.72
CA LEU A 262 -22.94 -14.98 -13.36
C LEU A 262 -21.78 -14.49 -12.48
N LEU A 263 -22.01 -14.38 -11.17
CA LEU A 263 -20.98 -14.01 -10.21
C LEU A 263 -19.93 -15.11 -10.07
N ALA A 264 -20.31 -16.39 -10.11
CA ALA A 264 -19.37 -17.51 -10.15
C ALA A 264 -18.46 -17.44 -11.37
N ASP A 265 -19.01 -17.11 -12.55
CA ASP A 265 -18.23 -16.83 -13.77
C ASP A 265 -17.37 -15.56 -13.69
N ALA A 266 -17.75 -14.62 -12.82
CA ALA A 266 -17.03 -13.38 -12.55
C ALA A 266 -15.95 -13.51 -11.45
N ARG A 267 -15.86 -14.65 -10.75
CA ARG A 267 -14.88 -14.85 -9.68
C ARG A 267 -13.46 -14.67 -10.23
N GLY A 268 -12.59 -14.11 -9.40
CA GLY A 268 -11.32 -13.48 -9.76
C GLY A 268 -11.23 -11.99 -9.33
N GLY A 269 -12.29 -11.42 -8.74
CA GLY A 269 -12.43 -9.98 -8.47
C GLY A 269 -12.67 -9.57 -7.00
N GLY A 270 -12.62 -10.51 -6.05
CA GLY A 270 -12.65 -10.19 -4.61
C GLY A 270 -14.03 -10.08 -3.94
N HIS A 271 -15.08 -10.74 -4.45
CA HIS A 271 -16.41 -10.82 -3.83
C HIS A 271 -16.77 -12.28 -3.49
N SER A 272 -17.11 -12.61 -2.25
CA SER A 272 -17.33 -14.03 -1.85
C SER A 272 -18.76 -14.50 -2.05
N LEU A 273 -18.96 -15.68 -2.64
CA LEU A 273 -20.28 -16.28 -2.87
C LEU A 273 -20.89 -16.95 -1.64
N SER A 274 -20.11 -17.22 -0.58
CA SER A 274 -20.66 -17.89 0.62
C SER A 274 -21.77 -17.07 1.31
N VAL A 275 -21.86 -15.77 1.05
CA VAL A 275 -22.96 -14.90 1.48
C VAL A 275 -24.36 -15.34 0.99
N PHE A 276 -24.43 -16.17 -0.06
CA PHE A 276 -25.68 -16.76 -0.56
C PHE A 276 -25.95 -18.15 0.05
N GLY A 277 -25.10 -18.58 0.97
CA GLY A 277 -25.11 -19.87 1.64
C GLY A 277 -25.21 -21.08 0.71
N GLY A 278 -25.91 -22.11 1.16
CA GLY A 278 -26.05 -23.37 0.42
C GLY A 278 -26.61 -23.24 -1.01
N SER A 279 -27.32 -22.14 -1.33
CA SER A 279 -27.80 -21.88 -2.69
C SER A 279 -26.67 -21.63 -3.70
N ALA A 280 -25.49 -21.21 -3.24
CA ALA A 280 -24.33 -21.01 -4.10
C ALA A 280 -23.64 -22.29 -4.56
N VAL A 281 -23.80 -23.40 -3.82
CA VAL A 281 -22.98 -24.60 -4.01
C VAL A 281 -23.09 -25.17 -5.42
N SER A 282 -24.31 -25.33 -5.96
CA SER A 282 -24.51 -25.88 -7.30
C SER A 282 -23.91 -25.00 -8.40
N HIS A 283 -23.99 -23.68 -8.25
CA HIS A 283 -23.42 -22.71 -9.19
C HIS A 283 -21.89 -22.68 -9.12
N ILE A 284 -21.32 -22.75 -7.92
CA ILE A 284 -19.88 -22.87 -7.74
C ILE A 284 -19.35 -24.16 -8.39
N LEU A 285 -20.01 -25.29 -8.16
CA LEU A 285 -19.64 -26.57 -8.79
C LEU A 285 -19.74 -26.53 -10.31
N ALA A 286 -20.79 -25.91 -10.85
CA ALA A 286 -20.92 -25.71 -12.30
C ALA A 286 -19.78 -24.87 -12.88
N ALA A 287 -19.40 -23.77 -12.21
CA ALA A 287 -18.27 -22.94 -12.63
C ALA A 287 -16.93 -23.68 -12.50
N LEU A 288 -16.70 -24.42 -11.42
CA LEU A 288 -15.48 -25.22 -11.19
C LEU A 288 -15.29 -26.36 -12.19
N THR A 289 -16.36 -26.87 -12.79
CA THR A 289 -16.34 -27.94 -13.79
C THR A 289 -16.53 -27.44 -15.22
N GLY A 290 -16.71 -26.13 -15.39
CA GLY A 290 -16.90 -25.50 -16.70
C GLY A 290 -15.62 -25.50 -17.53
N GLU A 291 -15.77 -25.66 -18.85
CA GLU A 291 -14.65 -25.67 -19.80
C GLU A 291 -13.85 -24.35 -19.84
N ASN A 292 -14.44 -23.26 -19.35
CA ASN A 292 -13.86 -21.91 -19.36
C ASN A 292 -13.32 -21.47 -17.99
N ALA A 293 -13.25 -22.36 -17.01
CA ALA A 293 -12.65 -22.05 -15.71
C ALA A 293 -11.16 -21.72 -15.88
N TYR A 294 -10.67 -20.75 -15.10
CA TYR A 294 -9.26 -20.36 -15.07
C TYR A 294 -8.72 -20.34 -13.64
N ARG A 295 -7.39 -20.30 -13.50
CA ARG A 295 -6.67 -20.63 -12.25
C ARG A 295 -7.18 -19.79 -11.06
N ARG A 296 -7.21 -18.47 -11.21
CA ARG A 296 -7.64 -17.55 -10.15
C ARG A 296 -9.11 -17.73 -9.75
N GLN A 297 -10.00 -17.91 -10.73
CA GLN A 297 -11.41 -18.20 -10.48
C GLN A 297 -11.58 -19.49 -9.68
N ILE A 298 -10.88 -20.55 -10.08
CA ILE A 298 -10.91 -21.85 -9.38
C ILE A 298 -10.47 -21.69 -7.92
N THR A 299 -9.35 -20.99 -7.66
CA THR A 299 -8.87 -20.75 -6.29
C THR A 299 -9.92 -20.02 -5.44
N GLU A 300 -10.53 -18.95 -5.97
CA GLU A 300 -11.53 -18.17 -5.25
C GLU A 300 -12.83 -18.97 -4.99
N LEU A 301 -13.25 -19.80 -5.95
CA LEU A 301 -14.42 -20.67 -5.83
C LEU A 301 -14.19 -21.83 -4.83
N LEU A 302 -13.00 -22.42 -4.80
CA LEU A 302 -12.62 -23.41 -3.79
C LEU A 302 -12.64 -22.78 -2.39
N SER A 303 -12.13 -21.56 -2.24
CA SER A 303 -12.18 -20.81 -0.98
C SER A 303 -13.63 -20.54 -0.51
N ASP A 304 -14.55 -20.21 -1.42
CA ASP A 304 -15.97 -20.06 -1.09
C ASP A 304 -16.59 -21.37 -0.60
N LEU A 305 -16.31 -22.49 -1.27
CA LEU A 305 -16.78 -23.80 -0.81
C LEU A 305 -16.18 -24.17 0.55
N THR A 306 -14.91 -23.83 0.81
CA THR A 306 -14.27 -24.08 2.12
C THR A 306 -14.99 -23.31 3.22
N ARG A 307 -15.38 -22.05 2.95
CA ARG A 307 -16.15 -21.23 3.89
C ARG A 307 -17.52 -21.86 4.17
N LEU A 308 -18.26 -22.21 3.12
CA LEU A 308 -19.56 -22.91 3.24
C LEU A 308 -19.44 -24.24 3.99
N ALA A 309 -18.36 -25.00 3.78
CA ALA A 309 -18.12 -26.27 4.48
C ALA A 309 -17.93 -26.05 5.99
N ARG A 310 -17.13 -25.06 6.38
CA ARG A 310 -16.88 -24.72 7.80
C ARG A 310 -18.10 -24.15 8.52
N GLU A 311 -19.01 -23.54 7.77
CA GLU A 311 -20.27 -22.98 8.27
C GLU A 311 -21.41 -24.02 8.25
N ASP A 312 -21.13 -25.29 7.91
CA ASP A 312 -22.12 -26.37 7.75
C ASP A 312 -23.24 -26.05 6.73
N GLU A 313 -22.95 -25.21 5.73
CA GLU A 313 -23.92 -24.72 4.75
C GLU A 313 -23.92 -25.52 3.44
N ILE A 314 -23.12 -26.58 3.32
CA ILE A 314 -23.15 -27.46 2.15
C ILE A 314 -24.38 -28.38 2.23
N PRO A 315 -25.33 -28.29 1.27
CA PRO A 315 -26.50 -29.15 1.28
C PRO A 315 -26.10 -30.63 1.15
N ALA A 316 -26.76 -31.51 1.91
CA ALA A 316 -26.51 -32.96 1.85
C ALA A 316 -26.61 -33.54 0.43
N ALA A 317 -27.51 -33.00 -0.40
CA ALA A 317 -27.67 -33.39 -1.80
C ALA A 317 -26.46 -33.02 -2.69
N SER A 318 -25.64 -32.06 -2.28
CA SER A 318 -24.46 -31.59 -3.01
C SER A 318 -23.15 -32.11 -2.45
N ALA A 319 -23.14 -32.64 -1.20
CA ALA A 319 -21.94 -33.09 -0.51
C ALA A 319 -21.10 -34.08 -1.36
N GLY A 320 -21.73 -35.08 -1.98
CA GLY A 320 -21.02 -36.05 -2.84
C GLY A 320 -20.40 -35.42 -4.09
N ALA A 321 -21.06 -34.42 -4.69
CA ALA A 321 -20.52 -33.71 -5.86
C ALA A 321 -19.35 -32.80 -5.47
N VAL A 322 -19.43 -32.14 -4.30
CA VAL A 322 -18.32 -31.37 -3.74
C VAL A 322 -17.11 -32.27 -3.46
N ALA A 323 -17.31 -33.40 -2.77
CA ALA A 323 -16.24 -34.36 -2.48
C ALA A 323 -15.57 -34.89 -3.75
N THR A 324 -16.37 -35.24 -4.77
CA THR A 324 -15.85 -35.69 -6.08
C THR A 324 -15.02 -34.60 -6.76
N THR A 325 -15.50 -33.35 -6.73
CA THR A 325 -14.82 -32.21 -7.35
C THR A 325 -13.47 -31.94 -6.68
N VAL A 326 -13.45 -31.94 -5.34
CA VAL A 326 -12.23 -31.81 -4.53
C VAL A 326 -11.23 -32.90 -4.88
N GLN A 327 -11.69 -34.15 -4.94
CA GLN A 327 -10.82 -35.29 -5.25
C GLN A 327 -10.17 -35.16 -6.63
N GLY A 328 -10.90 -34.66 -7.63
CA GLY A 328 -10.35 -34.40 -8.96
C GLY A 328 -9.28 -33.31 -8.99
N PHE A 329 -9.41 -32.27 -8.16
CA PHE A 329 -8.37 -31.25 -7.99
C PHE A 329 -7.16 -31.79 -7.22
N LEU A 330 -7.38 -32.54 -6.13
CA LEU A 330 -6.31 -33.17 -5.34
C LEU A 330 -5.48 -34.18 -6.15
N SER A 331 -6.10 -34.89 -7.10
CA SER A 331 -5.40 -35.82 -8.00
C SER A 331 -4.68 -35.12 -9.16
N GLY A 332 -4.92 -33.82 -9.37
CA GLY A 332 -4.46 -33.06 -10.52
C GLY A 332 -5.12 -33.47 -11.86
N GLU A 333 -6.11 -34.37 -11.85
CA GLU A 333 -6.83 -34.79 -13.06
C GLU A 333 -7.69 -33.67 -13.62
N THR A 334 -8.41 -32.94 -12.76
CA THR A 334 -9.27 -31.83 -13.18
C THR A 334 -8.45 -30.75 -13.90
N LEU A 335 -7.33 -30.32 -13.31
CA LEU A 335 -6.45 -29.30 -13.89
C LEU A 335 -5.83 -29.75 -15.22
N ARG A 336 -5.40 -31.02 -15.32
CA ARG A 336 -4.90 -31.59 -16.58
C ARG A 336 -5.98 -31.64 -17.66
N GLY A 337 -7.20 -32.03 -17.31
CA GLY A 337 -8.34 -32.01 -18.22
C GLY A 337 -8.64 -30.60 -18.75
N MET A 338 -8.45 -29.58 -17.91
CA MET A 338 -8.62 -28.17 -18.26
C MET A 338 -7.41 -27.53 -18.96
N GLN A 339 -6.28 -28.25 -19.07
CA GLN A 339 -5.00 -27.72 -19.56
C GLN A 339 -4.49 -26.51 -18.74
N ILE A 340 -4.71 -26.53 -17.42
CA ILE A 340 -4.25 -25.50 -16.49
C ILE A 340 -3.05 -26.05 -15.73
N ALA A 341 -1.91 -25.36 -15.80
CA ALA A 341 -0.78 -25.63 -14.91
C ALA A 341 -1.05 -25.04 -13.52
N ASP A 342 -0.56 -25.66 -12.45
CA ASP A 342 -0.55 -25.09 -11.10
C ASP A 342 0.85 -25.18 -10.49
N PRO A 343 1.86 -24.53 -11.11
CA PRO A 343 3.26 -24.69 -10.72
C PRO A 343 3.52 -24.19 -9.29
N GLU A 344 2.71 -23.26 -8.80
CA GLU A 344 2.77 -22.68 -7.45
C GLU A 344 1.94 -23.48 -6.43
N GLY A 345 1.09 -24.40 -6.88
CA GLY A 345 0.23 -25.20 -6.00
C GLY A 345 -0.90 -24.40 -5.35
N ILE A 346 -1.31 -23.27 -5.92
CA ILE A 346 -2.33 -22.38 -5.34
C ILE A 346 -3.71 -23.04 -5.41
N VAL A 347 -4.04 -23.65 -6.55
CA VAL A 347 -5.33 -24.37 -6.68
C VAL A 347 -5.32 -25.61 -5.81
N LEU A 348 -4.21 -26.36 -5.81
CA LEU A 348 -4.05 -27.55 -4.98
C LEU A 348 -4.19 -27.21 -3.49
N SER A 349 -3.58 -26.12 -3.03
CA SER A 349 -3.70 -25.64 -1.65
C SER A 349 -5.15 -25.33 -1.26
N GLY A 350 -5.91 -24.69 -2.15
CA GLY A 350 -7.35 -24.43 -1.94
C GLY A 350 -8.19 -25.70 -1.90
N ALA A 351 -7.87 -26.70 -2.72
CA ALA A 351 -8.54 -28.00 -2.70
C ALA A 351 -8.24 -28.77 -1.40
N ILE A 352 -7.02 -28.65 -0.87
CA ILE A 352 -6.65 -29.22 0.43
C ILE A 352 -7.42 -28.55 1.57
N ASP A 353 -7.55 -27.23 1.56
CA ASP A 353 -8.34 -26.51 2.58
C ASP A 353 -9.80 -26.96 2.58
N LEU A 354 -10.37 -27.15 1.39
CA LEU A 354 -11.73 -27.66 1.25
C LEU A 354 -11.84 -29.12 1.73
N ALA A 355 -10.89 -29.99 1.39
CA ALA A 355 -10.86 -31.38 1.85
C ALA A 355 -10.82 -31.49 3.38
N VAL A 356 -9.97 -30.67 4.02
CA VAL A 356 -9.87 -30.59 5.48
C VAL A 356 -11.17 -30.08 6.09
N ALA A 357 -11.78 -29.03 5.51
CA ALA A 357 -13.04 -28.49 6.00
C ALA A 357 -14.22 -29.46 5.87
N LEU A 358 -14.25 -30.28 4.81
CA LEU A 358 -15.29 -31.30 4.61
C LEU A 358 -15.17 -32.49 5.57
N GLY A 359 -13.96 -32.78 6.05
CA GLY A 359 -13.69 -33.99 6.83
C GLY A 359 -13.91 -35.30 6.04
N ASP A 360 -13.94 -35.24 4.71
CA ASP A 360 -14.20 -36.42 3.87
C ASP A 360 -13.02 -37.43 3.96
N PRO A 361 -13.25 -38.69 4.36
CA PRO A 361 -12.17 -39.65 4.59
C PRO A 361 -11.33 -39.98 3.35
N ASP A 362 -11.91 -39.97 2.14
CA ASP A 362 -11.20 -40.29 0.91
C ASP A 362 -10.33 -39.10 0.46
N ALA A 363 -10.88 -37.88 0.52
CA ALA A 363 -10.13 -36.66 0.27
C ALA A 363 -8.98 -36.50 1.27
N LEU A 364 -9.24 -36.70 2.56
CA LEU A 364 -8.21 -36.65 3.61
C LEU A 364 -7.10 -37.69 3.38
N ARG A 365 -7.43 -38.91 2.93
CA ARG A 365 -6.42 -39.91 2.57
C ARG A 365 -5.50 -39.42 1.45
N THR A 366 -6.05 -38.69 0.48
CA THR A 366 -5.28 -38.05 -0.59
C THR A 366 -4.44 -36.89 -0.07
N VAL A 367 -4.98 -36.06 0.82
CA VAL A 367 -4.22 -34.99 1.49
C VAL A 367 -3.03 -35.57 2.27
N HIS A 368 -3.23 -36.64 3.05
CA HIS A 368 -2.14 -37.31 3.77
C HIS A 368 -1.07 -37.88 2.83
N ARG A 369 -1.46 -38.40 1.66
CA ARG A 369 -0.51 -38.85 0.64
C ARG A 369 0.28 -37.68 0.06
N LEU A 370 -0.38 -36.58 -0.29
CA LEU A 370 0.29 -35.35 -0.77
C LEU A 370 1.25 -34.79 0.30
N ALA A 371 0.86 -34.85 1.57
CA ALA A 371 1.69 -34.46 2.70
C ALA A 371 2.86 -35.42 2.97
N ALA A 372 2.92 -36.60 2.36
CA ALA A 372 3.96 -37.59 2.67
C ALA A 372 5.31 -37.25 2.03
N ASP A 373 5.31 -36.72 0.81
CA ASP A 373 6.53 -36.54 0.00
C ASP A 373 6.33 -35.45 -1.07
N PRO A 374 7.29 -34.51 -1.25
CA PRO A 374 7.30 -33.56 -2.37
C PRO A 374 7.06 -34.17 -3.75
N VAL A 375 7.46 -35.42 -3.98
CA VAL A 375 7.21 -36.15 -5.23
C VAL A 375 5.72 -36.29 -5.53
N GLU A 376 4.87 -36.46 -4.51
CA GLU A 376 3.41 -36.54 -4.70
C GLU A 376 2.82 -35.18 -5.12
N MET A 377 3.34 -34.06 -4.59
CA MET A 377 2.96 -32.71 -5.05
C MET A 377 3.35 -32.48 -6.51
N VAL A 378 4.55 -32.93 -6.91
CA VAL A 378 4.99 -32.83 -8.32
C VAL A 378 4.10 -33.65 -9.24
N ARG A 379 3.70 -34.86 -8.83
CA ARG A 379 2.75 -35.68 -9.58
C ARG A 379 1.37 -35.02 -9.72
N ALA A 380 0.96 -34.22 -8.73
CA ALA A 380 -0.27 -33.44 -8.78
C ALA A 380 -0.17 -32.17 -9.66
N GLY A 381 1.02 -31.85 -10.19
CA GLY A 381 1.23 -30.74 -11.13
C GLY A 381 1.98 -29.52 -10.57
N VAL A 382 2.45 -29.60 -9.32
CA VAL A 382 3.25 -28.53 -8.69
C VAL A 382 4.68 -28.57 -9.23
N ALA A 383 5.30 -27.40 -9.44
CA ALA A 383 6.69 -27.37 -9.85
C ALA A 383 7.58 -27.92 -8.71
N ALA A 384 8.59 -28.73 -9.05
CA ALA A 384 9.50 -29.30 -8.06
C ALA A 384 10.15 -28.24 -7.14
N ARG A 385 10.26 -27.00 -7.61
CA ARG A 385 10.76 -25.88 -6.80
C ARG A 385 9.87 -25.45 -5.63
N ASN A 386 8.57 -25.73 -5.71
CA ASN A 386 7.57 -25.30 -4.74
C ASN A 386 7.02 -26.49 -3.92
N ALA A 387 7.37 -27.71 -4.28
CA ALA A 387 6.82 -28.92 -3.69
C ALA A 387 7.17 -29.08 -2.20
N ASP A 388 8.42 -28.85 -1.81
CA ASP A 388 8.88 -28.90 -0.42
C ASP A 388 8.06 -27.96 0.48
N VAL A 389 7.94 -26.72 0.03
CA VAL A 389 7.20 -25.64 0.69
C VAL A 389 5.73 -26.03 0.88
N LEU A 390 5.09 -26.53 -0.18
CA LEU A 390 3.68 -26.89 -0.13
C LEU A 390 3.45 -28.11 0.77
N VAL A 391 4.33 -29.11 0.77
CA VAL A 391 4.23 -30.25 1.71
C VAL A 391 4.27 -29.75 3.15
N ALA A 392 5.19 -28.84 3.49
CA ALA A 392 5.28 -28.28 4.83
C ALA A 392 3.99 -27.54 5.24
N ASP A 393 3.42 -26.75 4.34
CA ASP A 393 2.16 -26.03 4.61
C ASP A 393 0.99 -27.00 4.78
N VAL A 394 0.92 -28.06 3.99
CA VAL A 394 -0.13 -29.09 4.09
C VAL A 394 0.00 -29.88 5.39
N ARG A 395 1.24 -30.24 5.79
CA ARG A 395 1.52 -30.87 7.09
C ARG A 395 1.02 -30.00 8.25
N ARG A 396 1.22 -28.69 8.19
CA ARG A 396 0.69 -27.75 9.19
C ARG A 396 -0.84 -27.74 9.23
N LYS A 397 -1.52 -27.82 8.08
CA LYS A 397 -2.99 -27.81 7.98
C LYS A 397 -3.67 -29.06 8.56
N ILE A 398 -2.96 -30.19 8.59
CA ILE A 398 -3.47 -31.48 9.09
C ILE A 398 -2.89 -31.86 10.45
N ASP A 399 -2.33 -30.89 11.19
CA ASP A 399 -1.68 -31.07 12.49
C ASP A 399 -0.62 -32.19 12.49
N TRP A 400 0.07 -32.37 11.36
CA TRP A 400 1.12 -33.36 11.27
C TRP A 400 2.31 -32.95 12.14
N THR A 401 2.71 -33.84 13.04
CA THR A 401 3.86 -33.64 13.91
C THR A 401 5.09 -34.26 13.26
N PRO A 402 6.18 -33.49 13.05
CA PRO A 402 7.42 -34.07 12.56
C PRO A 402 7.95 -35.16 13.48
N PRO A 403 8.57 -36.22 12.93
CA PRO A 403 9.18 -37.26 13.76
C PRO A 403 10.22 -36.62 14.68
N ALA A 404 10.25 -37.07 15.94
CA ALA A 404 11.20 -36.56 16.91
C ALA A 404 12.64 -36.77 16.40
N ARG A 405 13.43 -35.69 16.41
CA ARG A 405 14.85 -35.70 16.06
C ARG A 405 15.66 -35.23 17.28
N SER A 406 16.86 -35.77 17.43
CA SER A 406 17.82 -35.25 18.41
C SER A 406 18.28 -33.83 18.03
N GLN A 407 18.72 -33.03 19.00
CA GLN A 407 19.27 -31.70 18.72
C GLN A 407 20.46 -31.73 17.75
N ALA A 408 21.24 -32.83 17.76
CA ALA A 408 22.37 -33.01 16.85
C ALA A 408 21.92 -33.20 15.39
N GLU A 409 20.83 -33.94 15.17
CA GLU A 409 20.22 -34.13 13.85
C GLU A 409 19.58 -32.82 13.36
N ILE A 410 18.85 -32.10 14.22
CA ILE A 410 18.31 -30.78 13.89
C ILE A 410 19.43 -29.81 13.49
N ALA A 411 20.53 -29.77 14.26
CA ALA A 411 21.68 -28.93 13.95
C ALA A 411 22.38 -29.37 12.65
N ALA A 412 22.43 -30.66 12.33
CA ALA A 412 23.00 -31.14 11.07
C ALA A 412 22.21 -30.60 9.85
N GLU A 413 20.89 -30.61 9.92
CA GLU A 413 20.03 -30.10 8.84
C GLU A 413 20.14 -28.58 8.70
N LEU A 414 20.08 -27.82 9.80
CA LEU A 414 20.19 -26.37 9.77
C LEU A 414 21.54 -25.87 9.24
N ARG A 415 22.64 -26.64 9.42
CA ARG A 415 23.95 -26.33 8.81
C ARG A 415 23.93 -26.36 7.28
N THR A 416 22.94 -26.98 6.66
CA THR A 416 22.81 -27.02 5.19
C THR A 416 22.11 -25.81 4.62
N VAL A 417 21.46 -24.96 5.45
CA VAL A 417 20.77 -23.75 5.00
C VAL A 417 21.67 -22.86 4.13
N PRO A 418 22.93 -22.55 4.54
CA PRO A 418 23.82 -21.72 3.73
C PRO A 418 24.27 -22.32 2.39
N LEU A 419 24.00 -23.62 2.15
CA LEU A 419 24.37 -24.32 0.92
C LEU A 419 23.26 -24.26 -0.15
N GLY A 420 22.06 -23.88 0.24
CA GLY A 420 20.89 -23.79 -0.65
C GLY A 420 20.64 -22.38 -1.15
N SER A 421 19.84 -22.25 -2.21
CA SER A 421 19.25 -20.97 -2.62
C SER A 421 17.82 -20.79 -2.12
N ARG A 422 17.24 -21.81 -1.48
CA ARG A 422 15.86 -21.87 -0.98
C ARG A 422 15.70 -22.93 0.10
N GLU A 423 14.60 -22.84 0.84
CA GLU A 423 14.24 -23.84 1.86
C GLU A 423 13.87 -25.21 1.28
N THR A 424 14.38 -26.28 1.91
CA THR A 424 13.94 -27.67 1.69
C THR A 424 13.00 -28.14 2.80
N LEU A 425 12.21 -29.19 2.56
CA LEU A 425 11.31 -29.73 3.59
C LEU A 425 12.05 -30.11 4.87
N ALA A 426 13.24 -30.71 4.75
CA ALA A 426 14.07 -31.09 5.90
C ALA A 426 14.54 -29.88 6.72
N GLN A 427 14.89 -28.78 6.06
CA GLN A 427 15.29 -27.54 6.73
C GLN A 427 14.11 -26.85 7.43
N ILE A 428 12.93 -26.83 6.79
CA ILE A 428 11.70 -26.28 7.38
C ILE A 428 11.34 -27.09 8.64
N GLU A 429 11.36 -28.42 8.55
CA GLU A 429 11.07 -29.29 9.70
C GLU A 429 12.08 -29.14 10.83
N ALA A 430 13.37 -29.02 10.49
CA ALA A 430 14.40 -28.78 11.50
C ALA A 430 14.16 -27.45 12.22
N ALA A 431 13.80 -26.39 11.50
CA ALA A 431 13.46 -25.10 12.10
C ALA A 431 12.19 -25.18 12.96
N MET A 432 11.16 -25.92 12.52
CA MET A 432 9.95 -26.17 13.30
C MET A 432 10.23 -26.97 14.58
N LEU A 433 10.97 -28.07 14.49
CA LEU A 433 11.36 -28.87 15.66
C LEU A 433 12.24 -28.07 16.61
N ALA A 434 13.18 -27.27 16.11
CA ALA A 434 13.97 -26.35 16.92
C ALA A 434 13.06 -25.40 17.70
N SER A 435 12.04 -24.83 17.04
CA SER A 435 11.09 -23.90 17.67
C SER A 435 10.22 -24.49 18.78
N GLN A 436 10.16 -25.82 18.88
CA GLN A 436 9.43 -26.55 19.92
C GLN A 436 10.30 -26.88 21.14
N ILE A 437 11.62 -26.64 21.08
CA ILE A 437 12.53 -26.85 22.21
C ILE A 437 12.52 -25.61 23.09
N GLU A 438 12.23 -25.79 24.38
CA GLU A 438 12.35 -24.73 25.38
C GLU A 438 13.76 -24.11 25.33
N PRO A 439 13.90 -22.78 25.25
CA PRO A 439 15.21 -22.15 25.06
C PRO A 439 16.27 -22.53 26.11
N GLU A 440 15.85 -22.83 27.35
CA GLU A 440 16.70 -23.24 28.46
C GLU A 440 17.29 -24.64 28.27
N LEU A 441 16.64 -25.47 27.46
CA LEU A 441 17.05 -26.85 27.16
C LEU A 441 17.87 -26.96 25.87
N VAL A 442 18.07 -25.84 25.15
CA VAL A 442 18.83 -25.86 23.90
C VAL A 442 20.33 -25.98 24.14
N SER A 443 21.00 -26.82 23.36
CA SER A 443 22.46 -26.87 23.34
C SER A 443 23.04 -25.64 22.64
N ASP A 444 24.19 -25.16 23.13
CA ASP A 444 24.95 -24.06 22.51
C ASP A 444 25.25 -24.33 21.03
N ALA A 445 25.50 -25.60 20.68
CA ALA A 445 25.77 -26.01 19.31
C ALA A 445 24.55 -25.81 18.39
N LEU A 446 23.35 -26.17 18.84
CA LEU A 446 22.12 -25.97 18.05
C LEU A 446 21.78 -24.48 17.96
N ARG A 447 21.88 -23.73 19.07
CA ARG A 447 21.67 -22.28 19.10
C ARG A 447 22.60 -21.56 18.11
N SER A 448 23.90 -21.86 18.15
CA SER A 448 24.90 -21.27 17.27
C SER A 448 24.61 -21.54 15.80
N VAL A 449 24.25 -22.78 15.44
CA VAL A 449 23.89 -23.14 14.07
C VAL A 449 22.62 -22.42 13.61
N ALA A 450 21.60 -22.32 14.46
CA ALA A 450 20.36 -21.63 14.12
C ALA A 450 20.58 -20.13 13.88
N ILE A 451 21.45 -19.48 14.66
CA ILE A 451 21.86 -18.09 14.42
C ILE A 451 22.56 -17.96 13.06
N GLN A 452 23.47 -18.88 12.72
CA GLN A 452 24.15 -18.88 11.42
C GLN A 452 23.18 -19.11 10.25
N ALA A 453 22.21 -20.00 10.42
CA ALA A 453 21.16 -20.24 9.44
C ALA A 453 20.31 -18.98 9.24
N LEU A 454 19.86 -18.35 10.32
CA LEU A 454 19.09 -17.10 10.26
C LEU A 454 19.88 -15.97 9.60
N ASP A 455 21.17 -15.85 9.91
CA ASP A 455 22.08 -14.87 9.30
C ASP A 455 22.15 -15.05 7.79
N HIS A 456 22.29 -16.28 7.31
CA HIS A 456 22.27 -16.57 5.88
C HIS A 456 20.96 -16.13 5.22
N THR A 457 19.81 -16.43 5.82
CA THR A 457 18.49 -16.07 5.26
C THR A 457 18.25 -14.56 5.17
N ARG A 458 19.02 -13.76 5.92
CA ARG A 458 18.89 -12.29 5.98
C ARG A 458 19.89 -11.53 5.10
N ARG A 459 20.91 -12.19 4.53
CA ARG A 459 21.94 -11.55 3.72
C ARG A 459 21.43 -11.16 2.33
N ALA A 460 21.98 -10.07 1.78
CA ALA A 460 21.76 -9.66 0.39
C ALA A 460 22.16 -10.80 -0.57
N GLY A 461 21.19 -11.28 -1.36
CA GLY A 461 21.33 -12.42 -2.28
C GLY A 461 20.46 -13.63 -1.92
N ALA A 462 20.01 -13.75 -0.66
CA ALA A 462 18.88 -14.61 -0.31
C ALA A 462 17.59 -13.80 -0.52
N ASN A 463 16.67 -14.28 -1.37
CA ASN A 463 15.34 -13.70 -1.44
C ASN A 463 14.60 -14.06 -0.14
N PRO A 464 14.22 -13.09 0.72
CA PRO A 464 13.60 -13.40 2.01
C PRO A 464 12.32 -14.25 1.90
N ASN A 465 11.62 -14.14 0.77
CA ASN A 465 10.43 -14.95 0.50
C ASN A 465 10.73 -16.44 0.33
N ASP A 466 11.93 -16.79 -0.18
CA ASP A 466 12.35 -18.19 -0.41
C ASP A 466 12.82 -18.89 0.86
N TRP A 467 12.95 -18.15 1.97
CA TRP A 467 13.41 -18.64 3.27
C TRP A 467 12.43 -18.33 4.40
N TYR A 468 11.26 -17.79 4.08
CA TYR A 468 10.34 -17.22 5.05
C TYR A 468 9.96 -18.18 6.18
N ARG A 469 9.76 -19.49 5.90
CA ARG A 469 9.31 -20.45 6.92
C ARG A 469 10.44 -20.81 7.87
N VAL A 470 11.64 -21.05 7.34
CA VAL A 470 12.85 -21.24 8.16
C VAL A 470 13.13 -19.99 8.99
N GLN A 471 13.18 -18.82 8.34
CA GLN A 471 13.45 -17.54 8.99
C GLN A 471 12.46 -17.24 10.11
N SER A 472 11.15 -17.36 9.86
CA SER A 472 10.11 -17.03 10.83
C SER A 472 10.13 -17.98 12.04
N ALA A 473 10.30 -19.28 11.80
CA ALA A 473 10.38 -20.26 12.88
C ALA A 473 11.62 -20.04 13.76
N LEU A 474 12.79 -19.83 13.15
CA LEU A 474 14.03 -19.60 13.89
C LEU A 474 14.04 -18.25 14.61
N ALA A 475 13.60 -17.17 13.96
CA ALA A 475 13.61 -15.83 14.55
C ALA A 475 12.72 -15.77 15.80
N GLY A 476 11.49 -16.28 15.73
CA GLY A 476 10.58 -16.30 16.89
C GLY A 476 11.13 -17.12 18.05
N TRP A 477 11.68 -18.30 17.76
CA TRP A 477 12.25 -19.20 18.76
C TRP A 477 13.52 -18.65 19.41
N LEU A 478 14.49 -18.22 18.61
CA LEU A 478 15.75 -17.66 19.13
C LEU A 478 15.50 -16.44 19.99
N LEU A 479 14.53 -15.60 19.60
CA LEU A 479 14.14 -14.41 20.34
C LEU A 479 13.51 -14.74 21.70
N ALA A 480 12.70 -15.80 21.79
CA ALA A 480 12.16 -16.26 23.06
C ALA A 480 13.26 -16.72 24.05
N GLY A 481 14.43 -17.12 23.53
CA GLY A 481 15.60 -17.49 24.31
C GLY A 481 16.51 -16.33 24.73
N PHE A 482 16.15 -15.09 24.44
CA PHE A 482 16.87 -13.92 24.95
C PHE A 482 16.38 -13.55 26.34
N THR A 483 17.34 -13.38 27.25
CA THR A 483 17.17 -12.66 28.52
C THR A 483 17.68 -11.23 28.33
N PRO A 484 17.30 -10.26 29.20
CA PRO A 484 17.91 -8.92 29.20
C PRO A 484 19.44 -9.00 29.25
N ALA A 485 20.00 -9.85 30.11
CA ALA A 485 21.45 -10.03 30.24
C ALA A 485 22.13 -10.52 28.94
N SER A 486 21.55 -11.52 28.26
CA SER A 486 22.11 -12.00 26.99
C SER A 486 21.91 -11.00 25.85
N ALA A 487 20.81 -10.24 25.85
CA ALA A 487 20.58 -9.17 24.89
C ALA A 487 21.62 -8.06 25.05
N ILE A 488 21.87 -7.61 26.29
CA ILE A 488 22.92 -6.64 26.62
C ILE A 488 24.29 -7.12 26.14
N ALA A 489 24.65 -8.37 26.41
CA ALA A 489 25.93 -8.94 25.98
C ALA A 489 26.07 -8.96 24.45
N ALA A 490 25.02 -9.39 23.74
CA ALA A 490 25.01 -9.41 22.28
C ALA A 490 25.11 -8.01 21.66
N ILE A 491 24.37 -7.03 22.22
CA ILE A 491 24.38 -5.64 21.78
C ILE A 491 25.74 -4.98 22.06
N ARG A 492 26.35 -5.21 23.23
CA ARG A 492 27.68 -4.64 23.53
C ARG A 492 28.76 -5.15 22.58
N ALA A 493 28.62 -6.37 22.04
CA ALA A 493 29.55 -6.90 21.05
C ALA A 493 29.53 -6.14 19.71
N VAL A 494 28.52 -5.28 19.46
CA VAL A 494 28.52 -4.34 18.33
C VAL A 494 29.72 -3.40 18.41
N GLY A 495 30.09 -2.94 19.61
CA GLY A 495 31.27 -2.10 19.83
C GLY A 495 32.60 -2.78 19.52
N ASP A 496 32.61 -4.12 19.46
CA ASP A 496 33.76 -4.94 19.04
C ASP A 496 33.73 -5.26 17.54
N GLY A 497 32.83 -4.62 16.77
CA GLY A 497 32.69 -4.82 15.32
C GLY A 497 31.89 -6.07 14.91
N ARG A 498 31.08 -6.65 15.80
CA ARG A 498 30.21 -7.80 15.45
C ARG A 498 28.85 -7.31 14.95
N TYR A 499 28.51 -7.60 13.70
CA TYR A 499 27.28 -7.13 13.04
C TYR A 499 26.45 -8.27 12.43
N GLY A 500 26.13 -9.30 13.21
CA GLY A 500 25.43 -10.50 12.71
C GLY A 500 23.96 -10.60 13.16
N ALA A 501 23.31 -11.69 12.75
CA ALA A 501 21.94 -12.00 13.16
C ALA A 501 21.71 -12.04 14.67
N GLU A 502 22.72 -12.37 15.49
CA GLU A 502 22.60 -12.35 16.95
C GLU A 502 22.38 -10.92 17.49
N GLN A 503 23.11 -9.93 16.95
CA GLN A 503 22.92 -8.52 17.30
C GLN A 503 21.56 -8.02 16.84
N ALA A 504 21.15 -8.40 15.63
CA ALA A 504 19.84 -8.04 15.09
C ALA A 504 18.68 -8.64 15.90
N LEU A 505 18.82 -9.89 16.37
CA LEU A 505 17.86 -10.51 17.29
C LEU A 505 17.82 -9.80 18.65
N ALA A 506 18.97 -9.38 19.18
CA ALA A 506 19.02 -8.62 20.42
C ALA A 506 18.38 -7.23 20.29
N ALA A 507 18.52 -6.58 19.13
CA ALA A 507 17.83 -5.32 18.82
C ALA A 507 16.31 -5.53 18.73
N GLU A 508 15.86 -6.57 18.03
CA GLU A 508 14.45 -6.98 17.98
C GLU A 508 13.89 -7.31 19.37
N PHE A 509 14.69 -7.93 20.24
CA PHE A 509 14.28 -8.22 21.63
C PHE A 509 14.04 -6.93 22.41
N ALA A 510 14.99 -5.99 22.34
CA ALA A 510 14.83 -4.67 22.95
C ALA A 510 13.60 -3.93 22.41
N ARG A 511 13.38 -3.98 21.08
CA ARG A 511 12.19 -3.42 20.43
C ARG A 511 10.89 -3.96 21.00
N ARG A 512 10.79 -5.28 21.26
CA ARG A 512 9.57 -5.91 21.81
C ARG A 512 9.29 -5.53 23.26
N LEU A 513 10.34 -5.24 24.05
CA LEU A 513 10.19 -4.73 25.41
C LEU A 513 9.65 -3.29 25.43
N ARG A 514 9.89 -2.53 24.36
CA ARG A 514 9.52 -1.11 24.24
C ARG A 514 10.02 -0.30 25.45
N GLY A 515 9.23 0.64 25.94
CA GLY A 515 9.47 1.39 27.18
C GLY A 515 9.59 0.56 28.47
N ASN A 516 9.42 -0.77 28.44
CA ASN A 516 9.63 -1.65 29.59
C ASN A 516 11.04 -2.26 29.67
N ALA A 517 11.93 -2.00 28.70
CA ALA A 517 13.29 -2.52 28.76
C ALA A 517 14.04 -2.02 30.00
N GLU A 518 14.91 -2.83 30.59
CA GLU A 518 15.77 -2.39 31.70
C GLU A 518 16.76 -1.30 31.25
N GLU A 519 17.18 -0.43 32.18
CA GLU A 519 18.05 0.72 31.86
C GLU A 519 19.36 0.30 31.16
N ASP A 520 20.02 -0.76 31.63
CA ASP A 520 21.26 -1.24 31.04
C ASP A 520 21.09 -1.68 29.58
N LEU A 521 19.93 -2.27 29.24
CA LEU A 521 19.62 -2.65 27.87
C LEU A 521 19.34 -1.42 27.00
N ARG A 522 18.63 -0.41 27.51
CA ARG A 522 18.41 0.85 26.79
C ARG A 522 19.72 1.53 26.44
N LEU A 523 20.59 1.69 27.44
CA LEU A 523 21.90 2.30 27.27
C LEU A 523 22.77 1.50 26.31
N ALA A 524 22.74 0.17 26.38
CA ALA A 524 23.49 -0.67 25.45
C ALA A 524 23.02 -0.49 23.99
N VAL A 525 21.71 -0.47 23.74
CA VAL A 525 21.16 -0.34 22.38
C VAL A 525 21.42 1.05 21.80
N ILE A 526 21.29 2.11 22.61
CA ILE A 526 21.65 3.48 22.22
C ILE A 526 23.14 3.56 21.85
N ALA A 527 24.03 3.07 22.72
CA ALA A 527 25.47 3.08 22.48
C ALA A 527 25.87 2.25 21.25
N ALA A 528 25.18 1.13 20.99
CA ALA A 528 25.39 0.33 19.79
C ALA A 528 24.97 1.08 18.52
N LEU A 529 23.85 1.80 18.54
CA LEU A 529 23.43 2.64 17.41
C LEU A 529 24.44 3.76 17.15
N GLU A 530 24.91 4.44 18.21
CA GLU A 530 25.96 5.46 18.10
C GLU A 530 27.23 4.91 17.47
N HIS A 531 27.67 3.73 17.93
CA HIS A 531 28.84 3.07 17.34
C HIS A 531 28.66 2.79 15.85
N VAL A 532 27.52 2.22 15.45
CA VAL A 532 27.23 1.91 14.04
C VAL A 532 27.10 3.16 13.18
N ASN A 533 26.62 4.28 13.75
CA ASN A 533 26.56 5.56 13.05
C ASN A 533 27.95 6.12 12.67
N ASP A 534 29.00 5.74 13.40
CA ASP A 534 30.37 6.17 13.16
C ASP A 534 31.17 5.19 12.27
N VAL A 535 30.58 4.04 11.90
CA VAL A 535 31.21 3.08 10.99
C VAL A 535 31.21 3.65 9.56
N PRO A 536 32.37 3.81 8.91
CA PRO A 536 32.43 4.27 7.52
C PRO A 536 31.74 3.26 6.60
N VAL A 537 30.82 3.75 5.76
CA VAL A 537 30.12 2.94 4.76
C VAL A 537 30.53 3.41 3.39
N ASP A 538 31.03 2.49 2.58
CA ASP A 538 31.29 2.72 1.16
C ASP A 538 29.96 2.73 0.37
N GLU A 539 29.82 3.70 -0.54
CA GLU A 539 28.61 3.92 -1.33
C GLU A 539 28.29 2.73 -2.23
N GLU A 540 29.28 1.99 -2.72
CA GLU A 540 29.05 0.83 -3.62
C GLU A 540 28.54 -0.41 -2.87
N SER A 541 28.87 -0.55 -1.58
CA SER A 541 28.55 -1.74 -0.78
C SER A 541 27.45 -1.51 0.27
N TRP A 542 26.89 -0.30 0.32
CA TRP A 542 25.96 0.16 1.35
C TRP A 542 24.79 -0.80 1.63
N SER A 543 24.13 -1.31 0.57
CA SER A 543 22.94 -2.16 0.66
C SER A 543 23.25 -3.60 1.10
N THR A 544 24.54 -3.94 1.17
CA THR A 544 25.03 -5.27 1.52
C THR A 544 25.86 -5.28 2.81
N SER A 545 26.20 -4.10 3.35
CA SER A 545 26.99 -3.96 4.57
C SER A 545 26.20 -4.45 5.80
N PRO A 546 26.72 -5.45 6.55
CA PRO A 546 26.06 -5.93 7.75
C PRO A 546 25.85 -4.84 8.81
N ALA A 547 26.78 -3.87 8.90
CA ALA A 547 26.65 -2.73 9.81
C ALA A 547 25.45 -1.84 9.43
N VAL A 548 25.23 -1.59 8.14
CA VAL A 548 24.08 -0.79 7.66
C VAL A 548 22.75 -1.50 7.90
N LEU A 549 22.69 -2.81 7.64
CA LEU A 549 21.49 -3.60 7.92
C LEU A 549 21.15 -3.60 9.42
N LEU A 550 22.16 -3.71 10.28
CA LEU A 550 21.99 -3.63 11.73
C LEU A 550 21.62 -2.21 12.20
N GLN A 551 22.11 -1.16 11.54
CA GLN A 551 21.77 0.23 11.85
C GLN A 551 20.26 0.46 11.84
N TRP A 552 19.57 -0.07 10.84
CA TRP A 552 18.11 0.00 10.72
C TRP A 552 17.40 -0.70 11.89
N ASP A 553 17.81 -1.94 12.21
CA ASP A 553 17.23 -2.70 13.32
C ASP A 553 17.45 -2.00 14.68
N LEU A 554 18.64 -1.42 14.89
CA LEU A 554 18.96 -0.65 16.08
C LEU A 554 18.18 0.67 16.16
N ALA A 555 18.05 1.41 15.06
CA ALA A 555 17.27 2.65 15.03
C ALA A 555 15.80 2.41 15.40
N ILE A 556 15.18 1.37 14.84
CA ILE A 556 13.81 0.96 15.21
C ILE A 556 13.75 0.54 16.68
N ALA A 557 14.73 -0.22 17.17
CA ALA A 557 14.79 -0.64 18.56
C ALA A 557 14.85 0.59 19.49
N VAL A 558 15.77 1.53 19.26
CA VAL A 558 15.89 2.76 20.06
C VAL A 558 14.59 3.57 20.04
N GLY A 559 13.94 3.71 18.87
CA GLY A 559 12.65 4.41 18.77
C GLY A 559 11.57 3.77 19.65
N ALA A 560 11.49 2.44 19.65
CA ALA A 560 10.52 1.70 20.45
C ALA A 560 10.79 1.75 21.97
N LEU A 561 12.02 2.05 22.40
CA LEU A 561 12.38 2.15 23.82
C LEU A 561 11.77 3.40 24.51
N GLU A 562 11.30 4.38 23.74
CA GLU A 562 10.74 5.64 24.26
C GLU A 562 11.68 6.40 25.22
N ASP A 563 13.00 6.20 25.05
CA ASP A 563 14.03 6.84 25.88
C ASP A 563 14.57 8.10 25.16
N PRO A 564 14.37 9.31 25.71
CA PRO A 564 14.81 10.55 25.06
C PRO A 564 16.33 10.61 24.86
N ARG A 565 17.11 9.85 25.64
CA ARG A 565 18.57 9.75 25.46
C ARG A 565 18.95 9.15 24.11
N GLY A 566 18.05 8.39 23.48
CA GLY A 566 18.25 7.77 22.17
C GLY A 566 17.98 8.68 20.98
N ILE A 567 17.29 9.80 21.18
CA ILE A 567 16.88 10.72 20.10
C ILE A 567 18.09 11.20 19.26
N PRO A 568 19.22 11.64 19.85
CA PRO A 568 20.40 12.02 19.07
C PRO A 568 20.96 10.87 18.21
N ALA A 569 20.98 9.65 18.75
CA ALA A 569 21.49 8.48 18.03
C ALA A 569 20.60 8.11 16.84
N ILE A 570 19.27 8.19 16.99
CA ILE A 570 18.32 7.96 15.88
C ILE A 570 18.50 9.05 14.82
N ALA A 571 18.56 10.34 15.21
CA ALA A 571 18.74 11.45 14.27
C ALA A 571 20.04 11.31 13.47
N ARG A 572 21.15 10.93 14.12
CA ARG A 572 22.43 10.65 13.44
C ARG A 572 22.39 9.39 12.55
N SER A 573 21.45 8.48 12.75
CA SER A 573 21.34 7.30 11.90
C SER A 573 20.76 7.62 10.52
N GLY A 574 19.91 8.65 10.43
CA GLY A 574 19.11 8.95 9.23
C GLY A 574 18.00 7.92 8.97
N TRP A 575 17.63 7.15 9.98
CA TRP A 575 16.60 6.13 9.96
C TRP A 575 15.73 6.26 11.22
N GLY A 576 14.40 6.20 11.08
CA GLY A 576 13.52 6.00 12.25
C GLY A 576 12.42 7.04 12.49
N PHE A 577 12.38 8.17 11.77
CA PHE A 577 11.32 9.17 11.96
C PHE A 577 10.37 9.36 10.76
N SER A 578 10.64 8.84 9.56
CA SER A 578 9.76 9.06 8.39
C SER A 578 8.51 8.17 8.38
N CYS A 579 7.37 8.77 7.96
CA CYS A 579 6.01 8.29 7.58
C CYS A 579 5.32 7.16 8.39
N ASN A 580 6.01 6.57 9.36
CA ASN A 580 5.60 5.46 10.19
C ASN A 580 6.20 5.64 11.59
N THR A 581 6.13 6.85 12.16
CA THR A 581 6.81 7.24 13.40
C THR A 581 6.59 6.22 14.51
N HIS A 582 7.61 5.38 14.71
CA HIS A 582 7.67 4.30 15.71
C HIS A 582 7.94 4.81 17.14
N MET A 583 7.88 6.12 17.34
CA MET A 583 7.96 6.77 18.66
C MET A 583 6.57 7.22 19.09
N THR A 584 6.01 6.52 20.07
CA THR A 584 4.68 6.79 20.65
C THR A 584 4.68 7.90 21.71
N GLY A 585 5.83 8.54 21.97
CA GLY A 585 5.99 9.63 22.94
C GLY A 585 6.07 11.03 22.33
N ASP A 586 5.75 12.06 23.13
CA ASP A 586 5.75 13.48 22.73
C ASP A 586 7.15 14.10 22.79
N PHE A 587 7.99 13.80 21.80
CA PHE A 587 9.39 14.24 21.73
C PHE A 587 9.70 15.18 20.57
N SER A 588 8.69 15.79 19.93
CA SER A 588 8.85 16.52 18.66
C SER A 588 9.91 17.63 18.70
N ILE A 589 10.02 18.37 19.81
CA ILE A 589 11.04 19.43 19.98
C ILE A 589 12.46 18.84 20.03
N ASP A 590 12.66 17.79 20.83
CA ASP A 590 13.96 17.16 21.00
C ASP A 590 14.40 16.45 19.70
N ILE A 591 13.45 15.83 18.99
CA ILE A 591 13.69 15.22 17.67
C ILE A 591 14.12 16.30 16.67
N ALA A 592 13.36 17.40 16.54
CA ALA A 592 13.70 18.46 15.59
C ALA A 592 15.09 19.08 15.88
N ARG A 593 15.42 19.34 17.16
CA ARG A 593 16.76 19.81 17.56
C ARG A 593 17.86 18.80 17.21
N ALA A 594 17.63 17.53 17.48
CA ALA A 594 18.60 16.47 17.20
C ALA A 594 18.83 16.30 15.69
N ILE A 595 17.77 16.35 14.87
CA ILE A 595 17.88 16.28 13.41
C ILE A 595 18.66 17.48 12.87
N LEU A 596 18.31 18.71 13.27
CA LEU A 596 19.03 19.93 12.86
C LEU A 596 20.53 19.85 13.21
N THR A 597 20.85 19.32 14.39
CA THR A 597 22.24 19.10 14.80
C THR A 597 22.92 18.06 13.90
N ALA A 598 22.25 16.94 13.64
CA ALA A 598 22.80 15.81 12.89
C ALA A 598 23.04 16.11 11.41
N ILE A 599 22.18 16.92 10.77
CA ILE A 599 22.35 17.36 9.38
C ILE A 599 23.35 18.51 9.21
N ALA A 600 23.72 19.17 10.31
CA ALA A 600 24.72 20.24 10.36
C ALA A 600 26.11 19.75 10.80
N GLU A 601 26.28 18.44 11.05
CA GLU A 601 27.60 17.86 11.35
C GLU A 601 28.59 18.13 10.20
N PRO A 602 29.91 18.23 10.48
CA PRO A 602 30.92 18.27 9.43
C PRO A 602 30.84 16.99 8.58
N ASP A 603 30.69 17.17 7.26
CA ASP A 603 30.56 16.08 6.27
C ASP A 603 29.46 15.05 6.62
N PRO A 604 28.19 15.47 6.82
CA PRO A 604 27.15 14.54 7.20
C PRO A 604 26.85 13.59 6.02
N PRO A 605 26.58 12.30 6.24
CA PRO A 605 26.22 11.40 5.15
C PRO A 605 25.01 11.94 4.37
N PRO A 606 25.03 11.98 3.02
CA PRO A 606 23.94 12.56 2.21
C PRO A 606 22.55 12.03 2.55
N ARG A 607 22.46 10.73 2.85
CA ARG A 607 21.22 10.08 3.29
C ARG A 607 20.65 10.65 4.59
N ARG A 608 21.51 11.01 5.54
CA ARG A 608 21.12 11.58 6.84
C ARG A 608 20.52 12.96 6.62
N VAL A 609 21.11 13.74 5.73
CA VAL A 609 20.56 15.05 5.33
C VAL A 609 19.21 14.88 4.66
N SER A 610 19.12 14.01 3.64
CA SER A 610 17.85 13.76 2.93
C SER A 610 16.75 13.28 3.88
N ALA A 611 17.01 12.23 4.67
CA ALA A 611 16.05 11.72 5.65
C ALA A 611 15.70 12.78 6.69
N GLY A 612 16.69 13.47 7.24
CA GLY A 612 16.48 14.51 8.25
C GLY A 612 15.60 15.66 7.75
N LEU A 613 15.81 16.16 6.53
CA LEU A 613 14.95 17.19 5.95
C LEU A 613 13.51 16.69 5.73
N GLY A 614 13.34 15.44 5.28
CA GLY A 614 12.03 14.81 5.17
C GLY A 614 11.34 14.62 6.52
N ASP A 615 12.08 14.21 7.55
CA ASP A 615 11.58 14.02 8.91
C ASP A 615 11.17 15.34 9.57
N LEU A 616 11.93 16.43 9.34
CA LEU A 616 11.55 17.77 9.77
C LEU A 616 10.25 18.22 9.10
N ALA A 617 10.07 17.92 7.82
CA ALA A 617 8.83 18.21 7.10
C ALA A 617 7.66 17.39 7.67
N ALA A 618 7.87 16.10 7.91
CA ALA A 618 6.87 15.21 8.52
C ALA A 618 6.45 15.67 9.93
N LEU A 619 7.38 16.16 10.76
CA LEU A 619 7.09 16.71 12.09
C LEU A 619 6.17 17.94 12.05
N LEU A 620 6.28 18.75 10.98
CA LEU A 620 5.46 19.95 10.77
C LEU A 620 4.08 19.64 10.17
N VAL A 621 3.95 18.50 9.46
CA VAL A 621 2.69 18.05 8.82
C VAL A 621 1.86 17.13 9.73
N GLY A 622 2.51 16.19 10.42
CA GLY A 622 1.87 15.07 11.12
C GLY A 622 1.41 15.33 12.54
N ASN A 623 1.84 16.44 13.12
CA ASN A 623 1.20 16.95 14.29
C ASN A 623 0.05 17.83 13.81
N ASP A 624 -1.19 17.48 14.17
CA ASP A 624 -2.25 18.50 14.29
C ASP A 624 -1.58 19.75 14.87
N ARG A 625 -1.76 20.91 14.23
CA ARG A 625 -1.02 22.18 14.44
C ARG A 625 -1.14 22.77 15.87
N THR A 626 -1.37 21.94 16.89
CA THR A 626 -1.63 22.22 18.29
C THR A 626 -0.58 21.60 19.25
N ARG A 627 0.61 21.21 18.77
CA ARG A 627 1.80 21.07 19.64
C ARG A 627 2.85 22.11 19.25
N ASP A 628 3.09 23.06 20.15
CA ASP A 628 3.92 24.25 19.95
C ASP A 628 5.41 23.90 19.71
N ILE A 629 5.82 23.70 18.45
CA ILE A 629 7.24 23.82 18.09
C ILE A 629 7.60 25.30 18.23
N PRO A 630 8.61 25.68 19.03
CA PRO A 630 8.98 27.08 19.21
C PRO A 630 9.37 27.74 17.88
N ASP A 631 8.99 29.00 17.67
CA ASP A 631 9.31 29.78 16.46
C ASP A 631 10.81 29.73 16.13
N GLU A 632 11.68 29.81 17.15
CA GLU A 632 13.14 29.69 17.00
C GLU A 632 13.57 28.38 16.29
N LEU A 633 12.84 27.29 16.54
CA LEU A 633 13.11 25.99 15.92
C LEU A 633 12.55 25.93 14.50
N VAL A 634 11.40 26.55 14.24
CA VAL A 634 10.85 26.72 12.89
C VAL A 634 11.82 27.55 12.03
N GLU A 635 12.32 28.67 12.54
CA GLU A 635 13.32 29.50 11.87
C GLU A 635 14.60 28.70 11.54
N ALA A 636 15.05 27.84 12.46
CA ALA A 636 16.20 26.96 12.21
C ALA A 636 15.92 25.91 11.12
N ILE A 637 14.72 25.34 11.07
CA ILE A 637 14.27 24.42 10.02
C ILE A 637 14.23 25.13 8.66
N VAL A 638 13.69 26.35 8.62
CA VAL A 638 13.63 27.19 7.42
C VAL A 638 15.03 27.51 6.92
N ALA A 639 15.93 27.92 7.81
CA ALA A 639 17.32 28.20 7.46
C ALA A 639 18.04 26.96 6.90
N ALA A 640 17.79 25.78 7.46
CA ALA A 640 18.33 24.53 6.95
C ALA A 640 17.83 24.23 5.53
N ALA A 641 16.52 24.31 5.29
CA ALA A 641 15.94 24.13 3.95
C ALA A 641 16.52 25.12 2.94
N ARG A 642 16.65 26.38 3.33
CA ARG A 642 17.23 27.45 2.49
C ARG A 642 18.64 27.11 2.04
N GLY A 643 19.52 26.74 2.98
CA GLY A 643 20.93 26.46 2.66
C GLY A 643 21.11 25.30 1.67
N TYR A 644 20.19 24.33 1.64
CA TYR A 644 20.22 23.25 0.66
C TYR A 644 19.61 23.64 -0.70
N LEU A 645 18.59 24.50 -0.71
CA LEU A 645 17.95 24.99 -1.94
C LEU A 645 18.75 26.08 -2.66
N ASP A 646 19.50 26.91 -1.93
CA ASP A 646 20.37 27.94 -2.49
C ASP A 646 21.79 27.43 -2.81
N GLY A 647 22.10 26.19 -2.40
CA GLY A 647 23.36 25.50 -2.68
C GLY A 647 24.47 25.75 -1.68
N THR A 648 24.31 26.64 -0.70
CA THR A 648 25.34 26.97 0.30
C THR A 648 25.76 25.73 1.10
N SER A 649 24.79 24.90 1.50
CA SER A 649 25.03 23.64 2.21
C SER A 649 25.35 22.47 1.28
N MET A 650 25.30 22.66 -0.05
CA MET A 650 25.59 21.62 -1.05
C MET A 650 27.08 21.54 -1.43
N GLU A 651 27.89 22.50 -1.02
CA GLU A 651 29.34 22.54 -1.30
C GLU A 651 30.08 21.35 -0.67
N GLY A 652 29.69 20.95 0.55
CA GLY A 652 30.24 19.80 1.27
C GLY A 652 30.02 18.44 0.58
N PHE A 653 29.13 18.39 -0.41
CA PHE A 653 28.78 17.16 -1.14
C PHE A 653 29.46 17.05 -2.51
N SER A 654 30.47 17.87 -2.82
CA SER A 654 31.04 18.02 -4.17
C SER A 654 31.54 16.72 -4.81
N ALA A 655 31.90 15.71 -4.00
CA ALA A 655 32.31 14.38 -4.45
C ALA A 655 31.18 13.34 -4.50
N THR A 656 29.96 13.68 -4.06
CA THR A 656 28.81 12.79 -3.97
C THR A 656 28.10 12.61 -5.32
N GLY A 657 27.66 11.40 -5.64
CA GLY A 657 26.91 11.10 -6.86
C GLY A 657 25.56 11.84 -6.98
N SER A 658 25.13 12.07 -8.23
CA SER A 658 23.92 12.83 -8.58
C SER A 658 22.64 12.31 -7.92
N SER A 659 22.51 11.00 -7.69
CA SER A 659 21.31 10.38 -7.09
C SER A 659 21.10 10.76 -5.62
N LEU A 660 22.18 10.87 -4.85
CA LEU A 660 22.11 11.25 -3.43
C LEU A 660 21.81 12.75 -3.27
N ARG A 661 22.43 13.60 -4.11
CA ARG A 661 22.10 15.03 -4.20
C ARG A 661 20.64 15.23 -4.57
N HIS A 662 20.11 14.44 -5.51
CA HIS A 662 18.71 14.45 -5.86
C HIS A 662 17.80 14.19 -4.63
N GLY A 663 18.13 13.21 -3.79
CA GLY A 663 17.38 12.95 -2.54
C GLY A 663 17.34 14.16 -1.58
N ILE A 664 18.49 14.81 -1.37
CA ILE A 664 18.60 16.01 -0.52
C ILE A 664 17.71 17.13 -1.06
N VAL A 665 17.85 17.48 -2.34
CA VAL A 665 17.11 18.59 -2.97
C VAL A 665 15.61 18.29 -2.95
N ARG A 666 15.21 17.04 -3.26
CA ARG A 666 13.81 16.61 -3.18
C ARG A 666 13.22 16.82 -1.78
N SER A 667 13.97 16.43 -0.74
CA SER A 667 13.52 16.56 0.65
C SER A 667 13.47 18.03 1.10
N ALA A 668 14.40 18.87 0.63
CA ALA A 668 14.40 20.31 0.87
C ALA A 668 13.21 21.01 0.19
N ILE A 669 12.85 20.61 -1.04
CA ILE A 669 11.66 21.10 -1.75
C ILE A 669 10.39 20.73 -0.98
N PHE A 670 10.30 19.49 -0.49
CA PHE A 670 9.16 19.05 0.31
C PHE A 670 9.02 19.90 1.58
N LEU A 671 10.11 20.09 2.32
CA LEU A 671 10.13 20.92 3.51
C LEU A 671 9.76 22.39 3.22
N ALA A 672 10.27 22.97 2.12
CA ALA A 672 9.90 24.31 1.70
C ALA A 672 8.40 24.47 1.42
N ALA A 673 7.79 23.47 0.80
CA ALA A 673 6.35 23.45 0.55
C ALA A 673 5.52 23.30 1.84
N VAL A 674 6.03 22.57 2.84
CA VAL A 674 5.38 22.43 4.15
C VAL A 674 5.39 23.73 4.94
N VAL A 675 6.53 24.41 4.98
CA VAL A 675 6.71 25.62 5.80
C VAL A 675 6.09 26.86 5.13
N ASP A 676 6.01 26.87 3.80
CA ASP A 676 5.40 27.94 2.98
C ASP A 676 5.99 29.35 3.24
N GLU A 677 7.29 29.42 3.53
CA GLU A 677 8.01 30.69 3.75
C GLU A 677 8.42 31.35 2.43
N PRO A 678 8.05 32.62 2.17
CA PRO A 678 8.17 33.27 0.86
C PRO A 678 9.54 33.14 0.18
N GLU A 679 10.63 33.15 0.94
CA GLU A 679 11.98 33.02 0.38
C GLU A 679 12.28 31.58 -0.08
N LEU A 680 11.80 30.56 0.63
CA LEU A 680 11.94 29.16 0.23
C LEU A 680 11.05 28.83 -0.98
N VAL A 681 9.87 29.45 -1.03
CA VAL A 681 8.96 29.41 -2.17
C VAL A 681 9.67 29.88 -3.44
N GLU A 682 10.28 31.06 -3.40
CA GLU A 682 10.96 31.66 -4.55
C GLU A 682 12.10 30.77 -5.05
N LEU A 683 12.87 30.18 -4.13
CA LEU A 683 13.93 29.23 -4.47
C LEU A 683 13.38 27.98 -5.15
N ALA A 684 12.34 27.36 -4.59
CA ALA A 684 11.72 26.19 -5.18
C ALA A 684 11.03 26.50 -6.53
N GLU A 685 10.46 27.69 -6.71
CA GLU A 685 9.91 28.17 -7.99
C GLU A 685 11.01 28.33 -9.04
N GLY A 686 12.18 28.83 -8.64
CA GLY A 686 13.38 28.86 -9.47
C GLY A 686 13.79 27.46 -9.96
N LEU A 687 13.81 26.48 -9.05
CA LEU A 687 14.09 25.08 -9.40
C LEU A 687 13.02 24.48 -10.32
N ALA A 688 11.74 24.76 -10.08
CA ALA A 688 10.63 24.31 -10.93
C ALA A 688 10.72 24.86 -12.37
N ALA A 689 11.18 26.11 -12.52
CA ALA A 689 11.24 26.80 -13.80
C ALA A 689 12.48 26.43 -14.62
N ASP A 690 13.66 26.32 -13.99
CA ASP A 690 14.95 26.30 -14.69
C ASP A 690 15.76 25.01 -14.42
N PRO A 691 15.99 24.15 -15.44
CA PRO A 691 16.85 22.98 -15.27
C PRO A 691 18.30 23.34 -14.92
N ALA A 692 18.78 24.53 -15.30
CA ALA A 692 20.11 24.99 -14.94
C ALA A 692 20.23 25.30 -13.44
N ALA A 693 19.15 25.76 -12.80
CA ALA A 693 19.11 25.99 -11.36
C ALA A 693 19.24 24.66 -10.57
N VAL A 694 18.56 23.60 -11.03
CA VAL A 694 18.72 22.25 -10.44
C VAL A 694 20.12 21.70 -10.69
N ALA A 695 20.66 21.89 -11.90
CA ALA A 695 22.03 21.47 -12.22
C ALA A 695 23.09 22.21 -11.39
N ALA A 696 22.85 23.48 -11.03
CA ALA A 696 23.74 24.25 -10.17
C ALA A 696 23.85 23.67 -8.75
N LEU A 697 22.85 22.91 -8.29
CA LEU A 697 22.90 22.14 -7.03
C LEU A 697 23.71 20.83 -7.15
N GLY A 698 24.39 20.61 -8.28
CA GLY A 698 25.24 19.44 -8.54
C GLY A 698 24.48 18.17 -8.91
N VAL A 699 23.20 18.27 -9.26
CA VAL A 699 22.44 17.17 -9.87
C VAL A 699 22.72 17.18 -11.37
N THR A 700 23.45 16.18 -11.87
CA THR A 700 23.97 16.18 -13.25
C THR A 700 23.22 15.25 -14.19
N ASP A 701 22.41 14.34 -13.64
CA ASP A 701 21.61 13.39 -14.42
C ASP A 701 20.33 14.09 -14.95
N PRO A 702 20.11 14.16 -16.28
CA PRO A 702 18.94 14.80 -16.87
C PRO A 702 17.60 14.27 -16.36
N ASP A 703 17.49 12.97 -16.09
CA ASP A 703 16.23 12.37 -15.62
C ASP A 703 15.93 12.81 -14.18
N HIS A 704 16.97 12.90 -13.33
CA HIS A 704 16.83 13.44 -11.97
C HIS A 704 16.55 14.94 -11.98
N ILE A 705 17.13 15.71 -12.91
CA ILE A 705 16.85 17.14 -13.07
C ILE A 705 15.36 17.34 -13.38
N GLU A 706 14.83 16.66 -14.40
CA GLU A 706 13.42 16.81 -14.75
C GLU A 706 12.51 16.33 -13.62
N SER A 707 12.84 15.20 -12.98
CA SER A 707 12.07 14.69 -11.83
C SER A 707 12.00 15.71 -10.68
N LEU A 708 13.05 16.46 -10.39
CA LEU A 708 13.04 17.49 -9.34
C LEU A 708 12.22 18.71 -9.74
N ARG A 709 12.27 19.11 -11.02
CA ARG A 709 11.45 20.22 -11.54
C ARG A 709 9.97 19.91 -11.44
N ASP A 710 9.58 18.72 -11.90
CA ASP A 710 8.20 18.24 -11.81
C ASP A 710 7.76 18.11 -10.36
N TYR A 711 8.63 17.55 -9.50
CA TYR A 711 8.35 17.45 -8.07
C TYR A 711 8.18 18.84 -7.43
N ALA A 712 9.03 19.82 -7.74
CA ALA A 712 8.90 21.19 -7.25
C ALA A 712 7.60 21.85 -7.72
N ARG A 713 7.25 21.75 -9.02
CA ARG A 713 5.98 22.27 -9.55
C ARG A 713 4.79 21.67 -8.82
N ALA A 714 4.81 20.34 -8.65
CA ALA A 714 3.77 19.62 -7.94
C ALA A 714 3.67 20.13 -6.50
N ARG A 715 4.74 20.03 -5.69
CA ARG A 715 4.70 20.44 -4.27
C ARG A 715 4.33 21.91 -4.08
N LEU A 716 4.78 22.82 -4.95
CA LEU A 716 4.42 24.24 -4.89
C LEU A 716 2.94 24.51 -5.18
N ALA A 717 2.30 23.69 -6.02
CA ALA A 717 0.88 23.82 -6.32
C ALA A 717 -0.03 23.31 -5.19
N GLU A 718 0.54 22.58 -4.24
CA GLU A 718 -0.18 21.88 -3.16
C GLU A 718 -0.12 22.63 -1.82
N ARG A 719 0.56 23.77 -1.76
CA ARG A 719 0.80 24.51 -0.50
C ARG A 719 -0.46 25.22 0.02
N PRO A 720 -0.65 25.29 1.35
CA PRO A 720 0.06 24.58 2.44
C PRO A 720 -0.59 23.22 2.76
N ILE A 721 -1.38 22.66 1.84
CA ILE A 721 -2.23 21.48 2.02
C ILE A 721 -1.40 20.21 1.81
N LEU A 722 -0.38 19.99 2.64
CA LEU A 722 0.37 18.74 2.66
C LEU A 722 -0.10 17.90 3.86
N THR A 723 -0.24 16.59 3.65
CA THR A 723 -0.69 15.61 4.65
C THR A 723 0.39 14.57 4.95
N LEU A 724 0.23 13.78 6.01
CA LEU A 724 1.15 12.68 6.32
C LEU A 724 1.30 11.66 5.17
N GLY A 725 0.32 11.59 4.26
CA GLY A 725 0.40 10.76 3.05
C GLY A 725 1.40 11.25 2.00
N ASP A 726 1.99 12.43 2.20
CA ASP A 726 2.95 13.08 1.30
C ASP A 726 4.42 12.92 1.71
N CYS A 727 4.65 12.28 2.87
CA CYS A 727 5.99 12.03 3.41
C CYS A 727 6.68 10.87 2.68
#